data_AF-A0A4Q1BNG5-F1
#
_entry.id   AF-A0A4Q1BNG5-F1
#
_cell.length_a   1.000
_cell.length_b   1.000
_cell.length_c   1.000
_cell.angle_alpha   90.00
_cell.angle_beta   90.00
_cell.angle_gamma   90.00
#
_symmetry.space_group_name_H-M   'P 1'
#
loop_
_entity.id
_entity.type
_entity.pdbx_description
1 polymer ?
#
loop_
_entity_poly.entity_id
_entity_poly.type
_entity_poly.pdbx_seq_one_letter_code
_entity_poly.pdbx_strand_id
1 'polypeptide(L)'
;MQAFRTLPILNRPSRPSSPVPAVTQISNTNATGINGEAKPRSRSLNKQMNEMVASLHIDNAEVNGTTAISPSLPLGRKPSPPSSRPATPALAAEAAAGGGGHMDAILLRLNETVNKALAGADSKAKRGIQRDAGWTVGRKVVKELPSPTSDPYVLRAIIRVANRSLSIYTNRLEMLLLPAITDPAFSQPLSLHVGTTQPLNPTQHFALSVAHTAWETCEAFKETLATGRWPKFVGDTLRPIMDKLDNTWGKVIPPLLQLLRKELIGGLNRPEGSSPPGSKPIGLSSVSIPSGVSLPEVKIVKELSSSGRNRLNKEPSQAGAPRQVPVPVCLQQFAHRIDPAHRLLEIIAGPCKLDGEGWVTGIVVPIIWKGLCVIADLTSNPNTPPSPGQVSKALNNLTSKEIPSVPAPSAVPISVTTKFTNTLSLIPSRSVSRPPSPPRSKSDPRSLAMMSFESLVRRLLGQLVPILPEPTSSDPIKPEERTVAREALREAIEAITSFRLVLSSIGSTAIVGQANGKQEGSNVILQSAIRVRDDKPGNEEEEKLDDALEDVPSVLLFKIFREITNFTLYSLPEEMKVEGMRIRHPCEVWGLTKQEFENKILISFSVADDWSGRVGQILKVEVERVRKILDGVMKEFSTGDVKEASRWVNVLGTVVQARTGIKVEGMP
;
A
#
# COMPACT_ATOMS: atom_id res chain seq x y z
N MET A 1 -11.82 12.29 0.67
CA MET A 1 -10.56 12.39 1.45
C MET A 1 -10.78 12.53 2.96
N GLN A 2 -11.85 13.18 3.40
CA GLN A 2 -12.25 13.23 4.82
C GLN A 2 -12.57 11.84 5.40
N ALA A 3 -13.02 10.90 4.56
CA ALA A 3 -13.21 9.47 4.84
C ALA A 3 -11.99 8.79 5.52
N PHE A 4 -10.75 9.14 5.15
CA PHE A 4 -9.56 8.56 5.77
C PHE A 4 -9.38 8.92 7.25
N ARG A 5 -9.93 10.07 7.68
CA ARG A 5 -9.87 10.51 9.08
C ARG A 5 -10.86 9.75 9.95
N THR A 6 -11.90 9.16 9.36
CA THR A 6 -13.01 8.54 10.09
C THR A 6 -12.96 7.01 10.14
N LEU A 7 -12.08 6.35 9.36
CA LEU A 7 -11.93 4.88 9.38
C LEU A 7 -11.55 4.37 10.79
N PRO A 8 -12.49 3.79 11.56
CA PRO A 8 -12.24 3.37 12.94
C PRO A 8 -11.31 2.14 12.99
N ILE A 9 -11.16 1.44 11.87
CA ILE A 9 -10.52 0.12 11.78
C ILE A 9 -8.99 0.23 11.80
N LEU A 10 -8.41 1.27 11.19
CA LEU A 10 -6.95 1.47 11.18
C LEU A 10 -6.42 2.20 12.41
N ASN A 11 -7.26 2.95 13.11
CA ASN A 11 -6.94 3.68 14.33
C ASN A 11 -7.91 3.33 15.46
N ARG A 12 -8.18 2.04 15.71
CA ARG A 12 -8.64 1.62 17.03
C ARG A 12 -7.40 1.63 17.93
N PRO A 13 -7.15 2.68 18.74
CA PRO A 13 -6.18 2.53 19.82
C PRO A 13 -6.62 1.31 20.63
N SER A 14 -5.70 0.39 20.88
CA SER A 14 -5.86 -0.68 21.86
C SER A 14 -6.50 -0.04 23.09
N ARG A 15 -7.79 -0.33 23.34
CA ARG A 15 -8.56 0.36 24.37
C ARG A 15 -7.79 0.15 25.68
N PRO A 16 -7.26 1.19 26.33
CA PRO A 16 -6.56 0.99 27.59
C PRO A 16 -7.56 0.35 28.55
N SER A 17 -7.15 -0.76 29.15
CA SER A 17 -7.85 -1.39 30.26
C SER A 17 -8.27 -0.33 31.27
N SER A 18 -9.52 -0.43 31.72
CA SER A 18 -10.26 0.48 32.61
C SER A 18 -9.39 1.26 33.61
N PRO A 19 -9.69 2.55 33.89
CA PRO A 19 -8.95 3.32 34.87
C PRO A 19 -9.18 2.75 36.27
N VAL A 20 -8.09 2.47 36.97
CA VAL A 20 -8.07 2.23 38.42
C VAL A 20 -8.58 3.50 39.12
N PRO A 21 -9.44 3.41 40.15
CA PRO A 21 -9.99 4.58 40.82
C PRO A 21 -8.90 5.44 41.46
N ALA A 22 -9.05 6.75 41.33
CA ALA A 22 -8.10 7.77 41.76
C ALA A 22 -7.84 7.73 43.26
N VAL A 23 -6.57 7.64 43.64
CA VAL A 23 -6.10 7.98 44.99
C VAL A 23 -6.01 9.49 45.08
N THR A 24 -6.76 10.05 46.03
CA THR A 24 -6.84 11.46 46.37
C THR A 24 -5.45 11.98 46.78
N GLN A 25 -4.89 12.94 46.03
CA GLN A 25 -3.78 13.76 46.53
C GLN A 25 -4.22 15.22 46.64
N ILE A 26 -3.94 15.75 47.84
CA ILE A 26 -4.27 17.06 48.37
C ILE A 26 -3.42 18.11 47.67
N SER A 27 -4.07 19.14 47.12
CA SER A 27 -3.42 20.32 46.55
C SER A 27 -3.17 21.34 47.65
N ASN A 28 -1.90 21.73 47.85
CA ASN A 28 -1.53 22.95 48.57
C ASN A 28 -0.98 23.96 47.57
N THR A 29 -1.66 25.10 47.49
CA THR A 29 -1.26 26.32 46.79
C THR A 29 -0.33 27.15 47.66
N ASN A 30 0.74 27.70 47.09
CA ASN A 30 1.27 29.04 47.43
C ASN A 30 2.29 29.53 46.39
N ALA A 31 2.49 30.84 46.38
CA ALA A 31 2.67 31.67 45.20
C ALA A 31 4.11 32.22 44.98
N THR A 32 4.27 32.82 43.80
CA THR A 32 5.14 33.97 43.42
C THR A 32 6.67 33.84 43.36
N GLY A 33 7.24 34.10 42.17
CA GLY A 33 8.34 35.08 42.04
C GLY A 33 9.53 34.78 41.09
N ILE A 34 9.53 35.45 39.92
CA ILE A 34 10.65 36.17 39.25
C ILE A 34 11.74 35.40 38.44
N ASN A 35 11.83 35.80 37.15
CA ASN A 35 12.91 35.84 36.15
C ASN A 35 14.15 34.92 36.20
N GLY A 36 14.45 34.31 35.04
CA GLY A 36 15.81 33.87 34.69
C GLY A 36 15.85 32.94 33.46
N GLU A 37 16.80 33.19 32.56
CA GLU A 37 17.02 32.52 31.27
C GLU A 37 17.21 30.99 31.30
N ALA A 38 16.99 30.41 30.11
CA ALA A 38 17.47 29.12 29.57
C ALA A 38 16.37 28.07 29.32
N LYS A 39 16.03 27.91 28.03
CA LYS A 39 15.19 26.81 27.52
C LYS A 39 15.92 25.47 27.67
N PRO A 40 15.37 24.47 28.40
CA PRO A 40 15.84 23.10 28.29
C PRO A 40 15.11 22.40 27.13
N ARG A 41 15.89 21.82 26.22
CA ARG A 41 15.42 20.88 25.19
C ARG A 41 14.67 19.73 25.88
N SER A 42 13.40 19.57 25.53
CA SER A 42 12.58 18.41 25.84
C SER A 42 13.23 17.14 25.27
N ARG A 43 13.94 16.38 26.11
CA ARG A 43 14.35 15.01 25.82
C ARG A 43 13.14 14.10 25.99
N SER A 44 12.87 13.28 24.98
CA SER A 44 11.72 12.36 24.95
C SER A 44 11.82 11.30 26.05
N LEU A 45 10.74 11.15 26.81
CA LEU A 45 10.54 10.18 27.90
C LEU A 45 10.83 8.71 27.48
N ASN A 46 10.71 8.39 26.19
CA ASN A 46 11.05 7.07 25.64
C ASN A 46 12.53 6.70 25.70
N LYS A 47 13.45 7.67 25.84
CA LYS A 47 14.89 7.36 25.93
C LYS A 47 15.32 7.03 27.36
N GLN A 48 14.62 7.59 28.35
CA GLN A 48 14.91 7.38 29.77
C GLN A 48 14.47 5.99 30.27
N MET A 49 13.39 5.42 29.71
CA MET A 49 12.99 4.04 30.03
C MET A 49 13.96 2.98 29.48
N ASN A 50 14.61 3.23 28.34
CA ASN A 50 15.57 2.27 27.77
C ASN A 50 16.93 2.31 28.49
N GLU A 51 17.33 3.42 29.11
CA GLU A 51 18.55 3.50 29.93
C GLU A 51 18.40 2.78 31.28
N MET A 52 17.21 2.79 31.88
CA MET A 52 16.95 2.11 33.17
C MET A 52 16.89 0.57 33.07
N VAL A 53 16.61 0.02 31.89
CA VAL A 53 16.59 -1.42 31.65
C VAL A 53 18.00 -1.94 31.28
N ALA A 54 18.87 -1.08 30.76
CA ALA A 54 20.26 -1.43 30.44
C ALA A 54 21.20 -1.45 31.66
N SER A 55 20.80 -0.86 32.80
CA SER A 55 21.62 -0.78 34.02
C SER A 55 21.42 -1.94 35.01
N LEU A 56 20.72 -3.01 34.62
CA LEU A 56 20.45 -4.19 35.48
C LEU A 56 21.19 -5.47 35.07
N HIS A 57 22.17 -5.39 34.17
CA HIS A 57 23.06 -6.49 33.87
C HIS A 57 24.49 -5.97 33.74
N ILE A 58 25.25 -6.05 34.82
CA ILE A 58 26.70 -6.30 34.92
C ILE A 58 27.02 -6.21 36.42
N ASP A 59 27.26 -7.36 37.05
CA ASP A 59 28.27 -7.56 38.09
C ASP A 59 28.23 -9.03 38.51
N ASN A 60 29.18 -9.81 37.98
CA ASN A 60 29.89 -10.85 38.72
C ASN A 60 30.93 -11.49 37.78
N ALA A 61 32.17 -11.04 37.92
CA ALA A 61 33.35 -11.71 37.42
C ALA A 61 34.05 -12.45 38.57
N GLU A 62 34.24 -13.75 38.33
CA GLU A 62 35.35 -14.64 38.70
C GLU A 62 36.25 -14.30 39.90
N VAL A 63 36.32 -15.25 40.86
CA VAL A 63 37.57 -15.61 41.55
C VAL A 63 37.64 -17.14 41.70
N ASN A 64 38.70 -17.72 41.15
CA ASN A 64 39.13 -19.12 41.29
C ASN A 64 39.62 -19.42 42.71
N GLY A 65 39.35 -20.63 43.22
CA GLY A 65 39.96 -21.14 44.44
C GLY A 65 39.59 -22.60 44.75
N THR A 66 40.46 -23.52 44.35
CA THR A 66 40.51 -24.92 44.76
C THR A 66 40.63 -25.08 46.27
N THR A 67 39.80 -25.93 46.89
CA THR A 67 40.18 -26.82 48.02
C THR A 67 39.11 -27.89 48.26
N ALA A 68 39.57 -29.12 48.45
CA ALA A 68 38.78 -30.28 48.84
C ALA A 68 38.34 -30.20 50.31
N ILE A 69 37.22 -30.84 50.66
CA ILE A 69 37.00 -31.70 51.85
C ILE A 69 35.54 -32.23 51.84
N SER A 70 35.45 -33.56 51.82
CA SER A 70 34.50 -34.54 52.41
C SER A 70 32.97 -34.36 52.50
N PRO A 71 32.21 -35.48 52.40
CA PRO A 71 30.75 -35.52 52.35
C PRO A 71 30.10 -35.80 53.72
N SER A 72 28.88 -35.30 53.94
CA SER A 72 27.98 -35.81 54.98
C SER A 72 26.53 -35.89 54.50
N LEU A 73 25.93 -37.01 54.91
CA LEU A 73 24.63 -37.61 54.58
C LEU A 73 23.41 -36.88 55.22
N PRO A 74 22.16 -37.29 54.89
CA PRO A 74 20.98 -36.43 54.93
C PRO A 74 20.16 -36.60 56.21
N LEU A 75 19.51 -35.53 56.68
CA LEU A 75 18.46 -35.60 57.68
C LEU A 75 17.38 -34.54 57.44
N GLY A 76 16.11 -34.96 57.53
CA GLY A 76 15.03 -34.06 57.92
C GLY A 76 13.82 -33.98 56.98
N ARG A 77 13.06 -35.08 56.87
CA ARG A 77 11.61 -35.00 56.54
C ARG A 77 10.92 -34.14 57.61
N LYS A 78 10.29 -33.03 57.22
CA LYS A 78 9.28 -32.32 58.03
C LYS A 78 7.87 -32.66 57.53
N PRO A 79 6.95 -33.09 58.43
CA PRO A 79 5.57 -33.40 58.09
C PRO A 79 4.71 -32.13 57.97
N SER A 80 3.76 -32.16 57.04
CA SER A 80 2.76 -31.12 56.77
C SER A 80 1.71 -31.04 57.87
N PRO A 81 1.08 -29.87 58.12
CA PRO A 81 0.06 -29.69 59.15
C PRO A 81 -1.32 -30.24 58.74
N PRO A 82 -2.17 -30.63 59.70
CA PRO A 82 -3.45 -31.28 59.44
C PRO A 82 -4.52 -30.31 58.94
N SER A 83 -5.17 -30.69 57.83
CA SER A 83 -6.34 -30.05 57.25
C SER A 83 -7.58 -30.37 58.08
N SER A 84 -8.06 -29.40 58.87
CA SER A 84 -9.35 -29.43 59.56
C SER A 84 -10.42 -28.78 58.68
N ARG A 85 -11.21 -29.60 57.97
CA ARG A 85 -12.51 -29.17 57.43
C ARG A 85 -13.63 -29.78 58.29
N PRO A 86 -14.64 -28.99 58.70
CA PRO A 86 -15.80 -29.52 59.38
C PRO A 86 -16.67 -30.33 58.41
N ALA A 87 -17.09 -31.49 58.87
CA ALA A 87 -17.98 -32.42 58.19
C ALA A 87 -19.37 -31.82 58.02
N THR A 88 -19.79 -31.62 56.77
CA THR A 88 -21.20 -31.41 56.39
C THR A 88 -21.87 -32.80 56.32
N PRO A 89 -23.09 -32.99 56.87
CA PRO A 89 -23.71 -34.30 56.93
C PRO A 89 -24.08 -34.79 55.53
N ALA A 90 -23.60 -36.00 55.22
CA ALA A 90 -23.99 -36.78 54.07
C ALA A 90 -25.43 -37.28 54.29
N LEU A 91 -26.39 -36.63 53.63
CA LEU A 91 -27.67 -37.27 53.34
C LEU A 91 -27.46 -38.14 52.10
N ALA A 92 -27.68 -39.44 52.30
CA ALA A 92 -27.76 -40.44 51.27
C ALA A 92 -28.81 -40.07 50.22
N ALA A 93 -28.35 -39.85 49.00
CA ALA A 93 -29.16 -40.02 47.80
C ALA A 93 -28.47 -41.11 46.98
N GLU A 94 -28.90 -42.34 47.20
CA GLU A 94 -28.61 -43.46 46.32
C GLU A 94 -29.20 -43.19 44.93
N ALA A 95 -28.39 -43.45 43.91
CA ALA A 95 -28.79 -43.93 42.59
C ALA A 95 -29.89 -43.15 41.85
N ALA A 96 -29.56 -41.96 41.34
CA ALA A 96 -29.99 -41.54 40.01
C ALA A 96 -28.80 -41.65 39.03
N ALA A 97 -28.42 -42.89 38.74
CA ALA A 97 -27.58 -43.18 37.59
C ALA A 97 -28.38 -42.88 36.31
N GLY A 98 -27.90 -41.96 35.47
CA GLY A 98 -28.27 -41.95 34.05
C GLY A 98 -28.69 -40.64 33.40
N GLY A 99 -28.63 -39.48 34.06
CA GLY A 99 -29.03 -38.22 33.43
C GLY A 99 -28.13 -37.05 33.83
N GLY A 100 -26.99 -36.87 33.15
CA GLY A 100 -26.29 -35.59 33.21
C GLY A 100 -27.29 -34.48 32.85
N GLY A 101 -27.42 -33.46 33.72
CA GLY A 101 -28.40 -32.40 33.52
C GLY A 101 -28.22 -31.78 32.13
N HIS A 102 -29.30 -31.25 31.56
CA HIS A 102 -29.28 -30.65 30.21
C HIS A 102 -28.08 -29.69 29.98
N MET A 103 -27.67 -28.97 31.02
CA MET A 103 -26.50 -28.08 31.02
C MET A 103 -25.16 -28.80 30.81
N ASP A 104 -24.98 -29.98 31.39
CA ASP A 104 -23.78 -30.81 31.22
C ASP A 104 -23.72 -31.37 29.80
N ALA A 105 -24.87 -31.73 29.23
CA ALA A 105 -24.95 -32.16 27.84
C ALA A 105 -24.57 -31.02 26.87
N ILE A 106 -25.04 -29.79 27.12
CA ILE A 106 -24.60 -28.61 26.35
C ILE A 106 -23.09 -28.40 26.49
N LEU A 107 -22.57 -28.40 27.72
CA LEU A 107 -21.15 -28.22 28.00
C LEU A 107 -20.30 -29.27 27.25
N LEU A 108 -20.71 -30.53 27.27
CA LEU A 108 -20.02 -31.63 26.58
C LEU A 108 -20.01 -31.41 25.06
N ARG A 109 -21.17 -31.09 24.45
CA ARG A 109 -21.28 -30.83 23.00
C ARG A 109 -20.46 -29.63 22.55
N LEU A 110 -20.43 -28.56 23.35
CA LEU A 110 -19.61 -27.38 23.06
C LEU A 110 -18.12 -27.68 23.17
N ASN A 111 -17.70 -28.42 24.22
CA ASN A 111 -16.31 -28.82 24.38
C ASN A 111 -15.86 -29.77 23.26
N GLU A 112 -16.71 -30.70 22.83
CA GLU A 112 -16.44 -31.56 21.67
C GLU A 112 -16.24 -30.73 20.39
N THR A 113 -17.11 -29.75 20.15
CA THR A 113 -17.01 -28.86 18.99
C THR A 113 -15.72 -28.04 19.03
N VAL A 114 -15.37 -27.49 20.19
CA VAL A 114 -14.12 -26.76 20.42
C VAL A 114 -12.89 -27.66 20.19
N ASN A 115 -12.92 -28.90 20.71
CA ASN A 115 -11.84 -29.87 20.51
C ASN A 115 -11.69 -30.24 19.03
N LYS A 116 -12.81 -30.44 18.32
CA LYS A 116 -12.83 -30.76 16.90
C LYS A 116 -12.32 -29.60 16.04
N ALA A 117 -12.68 -28.37 16.38
CA ALA A 117 -12.21 -27.17 15.69
C ALA A 117 -10.69 -26.99 15.82
N LEU A 118 -10.12 -27.35 16.96
CA LEU A 118 -8.68 -27.28 17.22
C LEU A 118 -7.93 -28.57 16.85
N ALA A 119 -8.64 -29.61 16.38
CA ALA A 119 -8.02 -30.90 16.09
C ALA A 119 -7.05 -30.79 14.90
N GLY A 120 -5.85 -31.33 15.09
CA GLY A 120 -4.79 -31.31 14.07
C GLY A 120 -4.01 -30.00 14.00
N ALA A 121 -4.34 -28.99 14.81
CA ALA A 121 -3.51 -27.81 14.97
C ALA A 121 -2.28 -28.16 15.80
N ASP A 122 -1.09 -27.97 15.22
CA ASP A 122 0.18 -28.21 15.91
C ASP A 122 1.18 -27.11 15.56
N SER A 123 1.60 -26.36 16.59
CA SER A 123 2.58 -25.29 16.44
C SER A 123 3.97 -25.81 16.08
N LYS A 124 4.32 -27.05 16.47
CA LYS A 124 5.62 -27.66 16.15
C LYS A 124 5.66 -28.14 14.70
N ALA A 125 4.62 -28.86 14.27
CA ALA A 125 4.48 -29.28 12.87
C ALA A 125 4.02 -28.15 11.93
N LYS A 126 3.71 -26.95 12.48
CA LYS A 126 3.18 -25.78 11.76
C LYS A 126 1.93 -26.14 10.94
N ARG A 127 1.13 -27.09 11.46
CA ARG A 127 -0.11 -27.53 10.83
C ARG A 127 -1.23 -26.60 11.27
N GLY A 128 -1.75 -25.83 10.32
CA GLY A 128 -2.78 -24.83 10.57
C GLY A 128 -4.13 -25.43 10.97
N ILE A 129 -5.03 -24.56 11.43
CA ILE A 129 -6.43 -24.90 11.71
C ILE A 129 -7.19 -25.06 10.38
N GLN A 130 -8.17 -25.98 10.34
CA GLN A 130 -9.05 -26.15 9.19
C GLN A 130 -9.87 -24.88 8.93
N ARG A 131 -10.12 -24.56 7.66
CA ARG A 131 -11.01 -23.45 7.28
C ARG A 131 -12.41 -23.67 7.84
N ASP A 132 -13.13 -22.59 8.15
CA ASP A 132 -14.49 -22.60 8.70
C ASP A 132 -14.65 -23.24 10.10
N ALA A 133 -13.54 -23.60 10.75
CA ALA A 133 -13.58 -24.14 12.11
C ALA A 133 -14.12 -23.10 13.10
N GLY A 134 -13.82 -21.81 12.92
CA GLY A 134 -14.32 -20.74 13.78
C GLY A 134 -15.81 -20.49 13.57
N TRP A 135 -16.27 -20.48 12.32
CA TRP A 135 -17.70 -20.43 12.00
C TRP A 135 -18.47 -21.58 12.63
N THR A 136 -17.92 -22.79 12.59
CA THR A 136 -18.52 -23.97 13.19
C THR A 136 -18.69 -23.82 14.70
N VAL A 137 -17.66 -23.32 15.41
CA VAL A 137 -17.72 -23.06 16.86
C VAL A 137 -18.76 -21.98 17.16
N GLY A 138 -18.68 -20.83 16.50
CA GLY A 138 -19.58 -19.70 16.72
C GLY A 138 -21.04 -20.06 16.47
N ARG A 139 -21.36 -20.67 15.32
CA ARG A 139 -22.73 -21.10 14.98
C ARG A 139 -23.25 -22.18 15.91
N LYS A 140 -22.39 -23.10 16.37
CA LYS A 140 -22.80 -24.13 17.31
C LYS A 140 -23.17 -23.53 18.65
N VAL A 141 -22.40 -22.58 19.18
CA VAL A 141 -22.76 -21.85 20.41
C VAL A 141 -24.10 -21.14 20.24
N VAL A 142 -24.30 -20.43 19.14
CA VAL A 142 -25.56 -19.72 18.85
C VAL A 142 -26.74 -20.68 18.76
N LYS A 143 -26.56 -21.87 18.18
CA LYS A 143 -27.59 -22.92 18.09
C LYS A 143 -27.97 -23.53 19.45
N GLU A 144 -27.05 -23.54 20.42
CA GLU A 144 -27.34 -24.01 21.78
C GLU A 144 -28.06 -22.94 22.61
N LEU A 145 -28.05 -21.67 22.20
CA LEU A 145 -28.81 -20.63 22.87
C LEU A 145 -30.31 -20.78 22.58
N PRO A 146 -31.17 -20.79 23.61
CA PRO A 146 -32.62 -20.89 23.42
C PRO A 146 -33.15 -19.64 22.71
N SER A 147 -34.34 -19.75 22.12
CA SER A 147 -35.02 -18.60 21.50
C SER A 147 -35.05 -17.41 22.47
N PRO A 148 -34.85 -16.16 22.02
CA PRO A 148 -34.83 -15.00 22.90
C PRO A 148 -36.15 -14.74 23.67
N THR A 149 -37.25 -15.38 23.28
CA THR A 149 -38.52 -15.40 24.03
C THR A 149 -38.55 -16.38 25.21
N SER A 150 -37.48 -17.16 25.40
CA SER A 150 -37.36 -18.10 26.51
C SER A 150 -37.13 -17.40 27.86
N ASP A 151 -37.28 -18.17 28.94
CA ASP A 151 -37.00 -17.70 30.29
C ASP A 151 -35.57 -17.11 30.39
N PRO A 152 -35.41 -15.83 30.81
CA PRO A 152 -34.11 -15.19 30.95
C PRO A 152 -33.18 -15.91 31.93
N TYR A 153 -33.69 -16.67 32.92
CA TYR A 153 -32.84 -17.46 33.81
C TYR A 153 -32.19 -18.65 33.10
N VAL A 154 -32.94 -19.34 32.25
CA VAL A 154 -32.43 -20.44 31.43
C VAL A 154 -31.38 -19.91 30.44
N LEU A 155 -31.67 -18.81 29.75
CA LEU A 155 -30.72 -18.17 28.84
C LEU A 155 -29.43 -17.73 29.56
N ARG A 156 -29.53 -17.16 30.77
CA ARG A 156 -28.36 -16.83 31.61
C ARG A 156 -27.56 -18.07 32.04
N ALA A 157 -28.24 -19.16 32.37
CA ALA A 157 -27.56 -20.40 32.71
C ALA A 157 -26.78 -20.93 31.50
N ILE A 158 -27.40 -20.97 30.31
CA ILE A 158 -26.80 -21.53 29.10
C ILE A 158 -25.64 -20.66 28.62
N ILE A 159 -25.78 -19.33 28.62
CA ILE A 159 -24.68 -18.44 28.21
C ILE A 159 -23.49 -18.52 29.16
N ARG A 160 -23.69 -18.74 30.47
CA ARG A 160 -22.58 -18.97 31.42
C ARG A 160 -21.84 -20.28 31.12
N VAL A 161 -22.57 -21.33 30.78
CA VAL A 161 -21.98 -22.61 30.35
C VAL A 161 -21.20 -22.44 29.04
N ALA A 162 -21.79 -21.76 28.05
CA ALA A 162 -21.11 -21.46 26.79
C ALA A 162 -19.86 -20.60 27.00
N ASN A 163 -19.93 -19.58 27.87
CA ASN A 163 -18.80 -18.72 28.20
C ASN A 163 -17.63 -19.50 28.83
N ARG A 164 -17.91 -20.56 29.61
CA ARG A 164 -16.88 -21.45 30.14
C ARG A 164 -16.15 -22.21 29.02
N SER A 165 -16.88 -22.81 28.08
CA SER A 165 -16.28 -23.48 26.91
C SER A 165 -15.52 -22.50 26.01
N LEU A 166 -16.08 -21.32 25.77
CA LEU A 166 -15.44 -20.28 24.96
C LEU A 166 -14.16 -19.74 25.60
N SER A 167 -14.13 -19.57 26.93
CA SER A 167 -12.92 -19.18 27.64
C SER A 167 -11.79 -20.19 27.46
N ILE A 168 -12.12 -21.50 27.49
CA ILE A 168 -11.14 -22.56 27.22
C ILE A 168 -10.67 -22.48 25.76
N TYR A 169 -11.60 -22.28 24.81
CA TYR A 169 -11.29 -22.13 23.40
C TYR A 169 -10.35 -20.95 23.12
N THR A 170 -10.65 -19.75 23.64
CA THR A 170 -9.79 -18.57 23.44
C THR A 170 -8.41 -18.76 24.07
N ASN A 171 -8.34 -19.33 25.27
CA ASN A 171 -7.05 -19.60 25.92
C ASN A 171 -6.21 -20.59 25.12
N ARG A 172 -6.83 -21.59 24.47
CA ARG A 172 -6.12 -22.54 23.60
C ARG A 172 -5.65 -21.91 22.31
N LEU A 173 -6.44 -21.04 21.68
CA LEU A 173 -6.00 -20.25 20.53
C LEU A 173 -4.77 -19.40 20.90
N GLU A 174 -4.78 -18.74 22.05
CA GLU A 174 -3.64 -17.95 22.53
C GLU A 174 -2.39 -18.82 22.79
N MET A 175 -2.55 -19.99 23.42
CA MET A 175 -1.44 -20.93 23.63
C MET A 175 -0.84 -21.48 22.33
N LEU A 176 -1.66 -21.68 21.29
CA LEU A 176 -1.20 -22.06 19.96
C LEU A 176 -0.48 -20.90 19.27
N LEU A 177 -1.00 -19.67 19.43
CA LEU A 177 -0.50 -18.50 18.74
C LEU A 177 0.83 -18.00 19.31
N LEU A 178 0.99 -18.00 20.64
CA LEU A 178 2.13 -17.38 21.31
C LEU A 178 3.48 -17.91 20.80
N PRO A 179 3.73 -19.23 20.71
CA PRO A 179 4.99 -19.76 20.16
C PRO A 179 5.24 -19.32 18.72
N ALA A 180 4.19 -19.21 17.90
CA ALA A 180 4.31 -18.87 16.49
C ALA A 180 4.66 -17.39 16.28
N ILE A 181 4.10 -16.48 17.08
CA ILE A 181 4.44 -15.04 16.98
C ILE A 181 5.79 -14.70 17.62
N THR A 182 6.26 -15.50 18.58
CA THR A 182 7.60 -15.35 19.17
C THR A 182 8.71 -15.97 18.32
N ASP A 183 8.36 -16.87 17.40
CA ASP A 183 9.32 -17.44 16.45
C ASP A 183 9.86 -16.31 15.53
N PRO A 184 11.18 -16.11 15.44
CA PRO A 184 11.76 -15.08 14.57
C PRO A 184 11.34 -15.23 13.11
N ALA A 185 10.98 -16.45 12.67
CA ALA A 185 10.42 -16.70 11.34
C ALA A 185 9.14 -15.90 11.07
N PHE A 186 8.33 -15.58 12.07
CA PHE A 186 7.13 -14.77 11.88
C PHE A 186 7.46 -13.36 11.34
N SER A 187 8.54 -12.77 11.85
CA SER A 187 9.00 -11.43 11.46
C SER A 187 9.82 -11.38 10.16
N GLN A 188 10.06 -12.53 9.52
CA GLN A 188 10.84 -12.58 8.28
C GLN A 188 10.12 -11.85 7.14
N PRO A 189 10.88 -11.21 6.22
CA PRO A 189 10.32 -10.60 5.02
C PRO A 189 9.46 -11.59 4.22
N LEU A 190 8.41 -11.06 3.61
CA LEU A 190 7.50 -11.85 2.78
C LEU A 190 8.20 -12.27 1.48
N SER A 191 7.91 -13.49 1.02
CA SER A 191 8.51 -14.03 -0.20
C SER A 191 7.75 -13.55 -1.44
N LEU A 192 7.85 -12.26 -1.76
CA LEU A 192 7.14 -11.63 -2.89
C LEU A 192 7.87 -11.77 -4.24
N HIS A 193 8.48 -12.93 -4.50
CA HIS A 193 9.21 -13.19 -5.75
C HIS A 193 8.30 -13.81 -6.81
N VAL A 194 8.56 -13.51 -8.09
CA VAL A 194 7.82 -14.11 -9.21
C VAL A 194 8.00 -15.64 -9.19
N GLY A 195 6.91 -16.38 -9.31
CA GLY A 195 6.91 -17.85 -9.28
C GLY A 195 6.72 -18.48 -7.90
N THR A 196 6.69 -17.68 -6.82
CA THR A 196 6.34 -18.20 -5.50
C THR A 196 4.87 -18.66 -5.47
N THR A 197 4.66 -19.93 -5.11
CA THR A 197 3.32 -20.50 -4.93
C THR A 197 2.71 -20.13 -3.59
N GLN A 198 3.56 -19.95 -2.56
CA GLN A 198 3.17 -19.55 -1.22
C GLN A 198 4.00 -18.32 -0.77
N PRO A 199 3.38 -17.13 -0.65
CA PRO A 199 4.08 -15.91 -0.25
C PRO A 199 4.42 -15.88 1.26
N LEU A 200 3.76 -16.72 2.06
CA LEU A 200 3.95 -16.86 3.51
C LEU A 200 4.84 -18.05 3.82
N ASN A 201 5.70 -17.90 4.82
CA ASN A 201 6.40 -19.05 5.40
C ASN A 201 5.45 -19.89 6.28
N PRO A 202 5.82 -21.13 6.64
CA PRO A 202 4.95 -22.01 7.43
C PRO A 202 4.54 -21.44 8.80
N THR A 203 5.40 -20.67 9.47
CA THR A 203 5.09 -20.05 10.76
C THR A 203 4.03 -18.96 10.60
N GLN A 204 4.18 -18.09 9.60
CA GLN A 204 3.22 -17.03 9.27
C GLN A 204 1.87 -17.63 8.84
N HIS A 205 1.88 -18.66 8.01
CA HIS A 205 0.66 -19.35 7.58
C HIS A 205 -0.07 -20.02 8.75
N PHE A 206 0.65 -20.67 9.66
CA PHE A 206 0.07 -21.24 10.87
C PHE A 206 -0.57 -20.15 11.75
N ALA A 207 0.17 -19.09 12.07
CA ALA A 207 -0.35 -17.97 12.88
C ALA A 207 -1.59 -17.32 12.24
N LEU A 208 -1.59 -17.16 10.92
CA LEU A 208 -2.72 -16.63 10.16
C LEU A 208 -3.96 -17.55 10.27
N SER A 209 -3.79 -18.87 10.18
CA SER A 209 -4.92 -19.80 10.34
C SER A 209 -5.58 -19.71 11.72
N VAL A 210 -4.78 -19.51 12.77
CA VAL A 210 -5.29 -19.30 14.14
C VAL A 210 -6.03 -17.97 14.23
N ALA A 211 -5.48 -16.91 13.65
CA ALA A 211 -6.11 -15.59 13.60
C ALA A 211 -7.45 -15.58 12.84
N HIS A 212 -7.53 -16.25 11.68
CA HIS A 212 -8.77 -16.39 10.93
C HIS A 212 -9.83 -17.13 11.72
N THR A 213 -9.47 -18.25 12.35
CA THR A 213 -10.41 -19.01 13.18
C THR A 213 -10.97 -18.15 14.33
N ALA A 214 -10.13 -17.31 14.94
CA ALA A 214 -10.56 -16.37 15.97
C ALA A 214 -11.53 -15.32 15.42
N TRP A 215 -11.21 -14.73 14.26
CA TRP A 215 -12.05 -13.74 13.57
C TRP A 215 -13.40 -14.32 13.17
N GLU A 216 -13.44 -15.51 12.53
CA GLU A 216 -14.67 -16.18 12.12
C GLU A 216 -15.63 -16.41 13.30
N THR A 217 -15.07 -16.82 14.46
CA THR A 217 -15.87 -17.02 15.68
C THR A 217 -16.42 -15.70 16.21
N CYS A 218 -15.61 -14.63 16.19
CA CYS A 218 -16.03 -13.29 16.62
C CYS A 218 -17.14 -12.75 15.72
N GLU A 219 -17.00 -12.90 14.41
CA GLU A 219 -18.01 -12.48 13.44
C GLU A 219 -19.32 -13.24 13.57
N ALA A 220 -19.28 -14.54 13.82
CA ALA A 220 -20.49 -15.32 14.10
C ALA A 220 -21.29 -14.74 15.29
N PHE A 221 -20.60 -14.25 16.32
CA PHE A 221 -21.25 -13.57 17.43
C PHE A 221 -21.74 -12.16 17.07
N LYS A 222 -20.96 -11.37 16.33
CA LYS A 222 -21.41 -10.05 15.87
C LYS A 222 -22.67 -10.15 14.99
N GLU A 223 -22.69 -11.07 14.04
CA GLU A 223 -23.84 -11.32 13.15
C GLU A 223 -25.08 -11.70 13.98
N THR A 224 -24.91 -12.57 14.97
CA THR A 224 -25.99 -12.99 15.86
C THR A 224 -26.53 -11.83 16.70
N LEU A 225 -25.64 -11.04 17.30
CA LEU A 225 -26.03 -9.90 18.16
C LEU A 225 -26.62 -8.74 17.34
N ALA A 226 -26.18 -8.54 16.11
CA ALA A 226 -26.68 -7.52 15.20
C ALA A 226 -28.16 -7.71 14.82
N THR A 227 -28.70 -8.93 14.96
CA THR A 227 -30.13 -9.20 14.75
C THR A 227 -31.05 -8.41 15.70
N GLY A 228 -30.53 -7.90 16.82
CA GLY A 228 -31.30 -7.17 17.83
C GLY A 228 -32.33 -8.02 18.59
N ARG A 229 -32.38 -9.33 18.31
CA ARG A 229 -33.33 -10.25 18.94
C ARG A 229 -32.91 -10.67 20.35
N TRP A 230 -31.62 -10.58 20.66
CA TRP A 230 -31.06 -11.09 21.91
C TRP A 230 -31.10 -10.03 23.03
N PRO A 231 -31.40 -10.42 24.29
CA PRO A 231 -31.28 -9.52 25.42
C PRO A 231 -29.86 -8.95 25.59
N LYS A 232 -29.74 -7.68 26.03
CA LYS A 232 -28.46 -6.96 26.17
C LYS A 232 -27.41 -7.74 26.97
N PHE A 233 -27.82 -8.43 28.04
CA PHE A 233 -26.90 -9.18 28.90
C PHE A 233 -26.16 -10.31 28.16
N VAL A 234 -26.71 -10.85 27.07
CA VAL A 234 -26.03 -11.87 26.24
C VAL A 234 -24.82 -11.24 25.55
N GLY A 235 -25.01 -10.05 24.97
CA GLY A 235 -23.92 -9.26 24.41
C GLY A 235 -22.87 -8.90 25.45
N ASP A 236 -23.30 -8.43 26.63
CA ASP A 236 -22.38 -8.07 27.72
C ASP A 236 -21.57 -9.28 28.23
N THR A 237 -22.19 -10.46 28.27
CA THR A 237 -21.52 -11.71 28.71
C THR A 237 -20.53 -12.21 27.67
N LEU A 238 -20.84 -12.09 26.36
CA LEU A 238 -19.94 -12.50 25.28
C LEU A 238 -18.84 -11.47 24.98
N ARG A 239 -19.02 -10.21 25.40
CA ARG A 239 -18.11 -9.11 25.07
C ARG A 239 -16.64 -9.40 25.45
N PRO A 240 -16.31 -9.90 26.66
CA PRO A 240 -14.93 -10.22 27.00
C PRO A 240 -14.32 -11.32 26.13
N ILE A 241 -15.12 -12.27 25.63
CA ILE A 241 -14.67 -13.31 24.70
C ILE A 241 -14.38 -12.70 23.33
N MET A 242 -15.29 -11.86 22.83
CA MET A 242 -15.12 -11.17 21.55
C MET A 242 -13.87 -10.27 21.58
N ASP A 243 -13.64 -9.52 22.67
CA ASP A 243 -12.45 -8.68 22.83
C ASP A 243 -11.15 -9.51 22.84
N LYS A 244 -11.16 -10.73 23.43
CA LYS A 244 -10.02 -11.67 23.40
C LYS A 244 -9.77 -12.25 22.01
N LEU A 245 -10.82 -12.64 21.30
CA LEU A 245 -10.73 -13.07 19.90
C LEU A 245 -10.19 -11.93 19.04
N ASP A 246 -10.65 -10.70 19.31
CA ASP A 246 -10.20 -9.50 18.61
C ASP A 246 -8.70 -9.24 18.83
N ASN A 247 -8.24 -9.35 20.07
CA ASN A 247 -6.82 -9.26 20.41
C ASN A 247 -5.98 -10.37 19.75
N THR A 248 -6.55 -11.58 19.61
CA THR A 248 -5.84 -12.72 18.99
C THR A 248 -5.54 -12.45 17.53
N TRP A 249 -6.52 -11.98 16.74
CA TRP A 249 -6.26 -11.63 15.34
C TRP A 249 -5.43 -10.35 15.19
N GLY A 250 -5.62 -9.37 16.09
CA GLY A 250 -4.87 -8.11 16.11
C GLY A 250 -3.36 -8.27 16.35
N LYS A 251 -2.92 -9.40 16.91
CA LYS A 251 -1.49 -9.75 17.05
C LYS A 251 -0.86 -10.26 15.75
N VAL A 252 -1.66 -10.69 14.77
CA VAL A 252 -1.17 -11.39 13.57
C VAL A 252 -1.37 -10.57 12.31
N ILE A 253 -2.60 -10.08 12.07
CA ILE A 253 -2.95 -9.44 10.82
C ILE A 253 -2.20 -8.11 10.63
N PRO A 254 -2.20 -7.16 11.59
CA PRO A 254 -1.53 -5.87 11.39
C PRO A 254 -0.01 -6.00 11.11
N PRO A 255 0.77 -6.84 11.83
CA PRO A 255 2.18 -7.06 11.47
C PRO A 255 2.38 -7.60 10.05
N LEU A 256 1.58 -8.58 9.61
CA LEU A 256 1.68 -9.13 8.24
C LEU A 256 1.33 -8.09 7.18
N LEU A 257 0.27 -7.30 7.40
CA LEU A 257 -0.12 -6.19 6.52
C LEU A 257 0.95 -5.09 6.48
N GLN A 258 1.58 -4.78 7.61
CA GLN A 258 2.69 -3.82 7.68
C GLN A 258 3.93 -4.32 6.93
N LEU A 259 4.27 -5.60 7.06
CA LEU A 259 5.35 -6.22 6.26
C LEU A 259 5.05 -6.12 4.76
N LEU A 260 3.81 -6.44 4.35
CA LEU A 260 3.40 -6.34 2.95
C LEU A 260 3.49 -4.91 2.42
N ARG A 261 2.96 -3.94 3.17
CA ARG A 261 3.06 -2.51 2.84
C ARG A 261 4.51 -2.07 2.70
N LYS A 262 5.38 -2.46 3.65
CA LYS A 262 6.81 -2.13 3.63
C LYS A 262 7.50 -2.70 2.40
N GLU A 263 7.22 -3.95 2.03
CA GLU A 263 7.79 -4.56 0.84
C GLU A 263 7.28 -3.91 -0.46
N LEU A 264 5.99 -3.57 -0.56
CA LEU A 264 5.45 -2.92 -1.76
C LEU A 264 5.99 -1.49 -1.93
N ILE A 265 6.05 -0.70 -0.85
CA ILE A 265 6.68 0.62 -0.85
C ILE A 265 8.19 0.51 -1.14
N GLY A 266 8.86 -0.50 -0.58
CA GLY A 266 10.27 -0.79 -0.88
C GLY A 266 10.50 -1.12 -2.36
N GLY A 267 9.53 -1.73 -3.02
CA GLY A 267 9.54 -1.99 -4.47
C GLY A 267 9.39 -0.73 -5.32
N LEU A 268 8.75 0.33 -4.80
CA LEU A 268 8.64 1.63 -5.47
C LEU A 268 9.89 2.52 -5.25
N ASN A 269 10.52 2.44 -4.07
CA ASN A 269 11.68 3.27 -3.72
C ASN A 269 13.01 2.77 -4.31
N ARG A 270 13.03 1.61 -4.96
CA ARG A 270 14.24 1.03 -5.58
C ARG A 270 14.10 1.00 -7.10
N PRO A 271 14.12 2.18 -7.77
CA PRO A 271 13.87 2.27 -9.21
C PRO A 271 15.00 1.73 -10.06
N GLU A 272 16.20 1.55 -9.52
CA GLU A 272 17.37 1.10 -10.28
C GLU A 272 17.88 -0.25 -9.81
N GLY A 273 18.18 -1.11 -10.78
CA GLY A 273 18.60 -2.49 -10.64
C GLY A 273 19.90 -2.69 -9.87
N SER A 274 19.90 -2.42 -8.56
CA SER A 274 20.66 -3.27 -7.64
C SER A 274 19.98 -4.64 -7.61
N SER A 275 20.03 -5.35 -8.75
CA SER A 275 19.98 -6.81 -8.72
C SER A 275 20.99 -7.21 -7.65
N PRO A 276 20.58 -7.94 -6.59
CA PRO A 276 21.53 -8.37 -5.57
C PRO A 276 22.74 -8.98 -6.27
N PRO A 277 23.97 -8.63 -5.86
CA PRO A 277 25.18 -9.00 -6.57
C PRO A 277 25.16 -10.50 -6.85
N GLY A 278 25.13 -10.89 -8.14
CA GLY A 278 25.06 -12.29 -8.60
C GLY A 278 23.74 -12.74 -9.24
N SER A 279 22.67 -11.93 -9.23
CA SER A 279 21.42 -12.28 -9.95
C SER A 279 21.49 -11.85 -11.42
N LYS A 280 21.49 -12.83 -12.34
CA LYS A 280 21.44 -12.60 -13.80
C LYS A 280 20.26 -11.66 -14.12
N PRO A 281 20.40 -10.70 -15.06
CA PRO A 281 19.33 -9.78 -15.42
C PRO A 281 18.08 -10.57 -15.81
N ILE A 282 17.09 -10.57 -14.92
CA ILE A 282 15.81 -11.24 -15.12
C ILE A 282 15.12 -10.51 -16.27
N GLY A 283 14.63 -11.28 -17.25
CA GLY A 283 14.01 -10.74 -18.46
C GLY A 283 12.90 -9.73 -18.17
N LEU A 284 12.72 -8.77 -19.07
CA LEU A 284 11.74 -7.69 -18.96
C LEU A 284 10.33 -8.25 -18.72
N SER A 285 9.79 -8.04 -17.51
CA SER A 285 8.41 -8.36 -17.20
C SER A 285 7.48 -7.46 -18.01
N SER A 286 6.70 -8.06 -18.89
CA SER A 286 5.69 -7.37 -19.68
C SER A 286 4.31 -7.58 -19.05
N VAL A 287 3.50 -6.53 -18.99
CA VAL A 287 2.18 -6.55 -18.35
C VAL A 287 1.13 -6.71 -19.46
N SER A 288 0.48 -7.88 -19.51
CA SER A 288 -0.72 -8.07 -20.33
C SER A 288 -1.87 -7.24 -19.77
N ILE A 289 -2.45 -6.35 -20.57
CA ILE A 289 -3.70 -5.67 -20.22
C ILE A 289 -4.85 -6.68 -20.37
N PRO A 290 -5.70 -6.91 -19.35
CA PRO A 290 -6.86 -7.78 -19.49
C PRO A 290 -7.84 -7.20 -20.53
N SER A 291 -8.18 -7.98 -21.56
CA SER A 291 -8.98 -7.58 -22.72
C SER A 291 -10.47 -7.27 -22.46
N GLY A 292 -10.85 -6.99 -21.21
CA GLY A 292 -12.25 -6.80 -20.80
C GLY A 292 -12.59 -5.40 -20.25
N VAL A 293 -11.59 -4.53 -20.08
CA VAL A 293 -11.84 -3.13 -19.68
C VAL A 293 -11.71 -2.28 -20.93
N SER A 294 -12.85 -1.95 -21.56
CA SER A 294 -12.90 -0.84 -22.50
C SER A 294 -12.48 0.42 -21.76
N LEU A 295 -11.21 0.80 -21.88
CA LEU A 295 -10.78 2.16 -21.61
C LEU A 295 -11.71 3.09 -22.40
N PRO A 296 -12.14 4.24 -21.86
CA PRO A 296 -12.76 5.26 -22.67
C PRO A 296 -11.78 5.60 -23.79
N GLU A 297 -12.10 5.16 -25.00
CA GLU A 297 -11.37 5.46 -26.20
C GLU A 297 -11.53 6.96 -26.41
N VAL A 298 -10.48 7.72 -26.10
CA VAL A 298 -10.35 9.12 -26.50
C VAL A 298 -10.40 9.10 -28.03
N LYS A 299 -11.59 9.33 -28.59
CA LYS A 299 -11.79 9.52 -30.01
C LYS A 299 -11.03 10.78 -30.39
N ILE A 300 -9.82 10.60 -30.92
CA ILE A 300 -9.11 11.67 -31.61
C ILE A 300 -9.92 11.97 -32.87
N VAL A 301 -10.81 12.95 -32.77
CA VAL A 301 -11.60 13.47 -33.88
C VAL A 301 -10.62 14.06 -34.89
N LYS A 302 -10.51 13.41 -36.04
CA LYS A 302 -9.81 13.92 -37.20
C LYS A 302 -10.84 14.65 -38.06
N GLU A 303 -10.84 15.98 -37.99
CA GLU A 303 -11.72 16.80 -38.81
C GLU A 303 -11.38 16.69 -40.31
N LEU A 304 -12.47 16.53 -41.04
CA LEU A 304 -12.77 16.72 -42.46
C LEU A 304 -11.62 17.00 -43.46
N SER A 305 -11.44 16.04 -44.37
CA SER A 305 -11.38 16.37 -45.80
C SER A 305 -12.17 15.35 -46.62
N SER A 306 -12.97 15.91 -47.52
CA SER A 306 -13.97 15.26 -48.37
C SER A 306 -13.37 14.41 -49.49
N SER A 307 -14.14 13.39 -49.89
CA SER A 307 -14.10 12.63 -51.15
C SER A 307 -13.43 11.25 -51.09
N GLY A 308 -14.19 10.23 -51.49
CA GLY A 308 -13.68 8.94 -51.92
C GLY A 308 -14.20 7.74 -51.13
N ARG A 309 -15.22 7.07 -51.67
CA ARG A 309 -15.60 5.67 -51.40
C ARG A 309 -14.36 4.83 -51.02
N ASN A 310 -14.36 4.21 -49.84
CA ASN A 310 -13.64 2.96 -49.69
C ASN A 310 -14.24 2.02 -48.65
N ARG A 311 -14.23 0.76 -49.06
CA ARG A 311 -14.76 -0.43 -48.42
C ARG A 311 -14.30 -0.53 -46.98
N LEU A 312 -15.24 -0.87 -46.10
CA LEU A 312 -15.04 -1.29 -44.73
C LEU A 312 -14.18 -2.58 -44.73
N ASN A 313 -12.85 -2.43 -44.79
CA ASN A 313 -11.94 -3.51 -44.46
C ASN A 313 -12.05 -3.72 -42.95
N LYS A 314 -12.82 -4.73 -42.59
CA LYS A 314 -12.59 -5.57 -41.42
C LYS A 314 -11.11 -5.96 -41.45
N GLU A 315 -10.27 -5.29 -40.66
CA GLU A 315 -8.98 -5.85 -40.23
C GLU A 315 -9.27 -6.74 -39.02
N PRO A 316 -9.45 -8.07 -39.19
CA PRO A 316 -9.14 -8.97 -38.10
C PRO A 316 -7.62 -8.90 -37.93
N SER A 317 -7.16 -8.31 -36.84
CA SER A 317 -5.82 -8.62 -36.33
C SER A 317 -5.81 -10.11 -36.02
N GLN A 318 -5.33 -10.93 -36.96
CA GLN A 318 -5.43 -12.40 -36.95
C GLN A 318 -4.52 -13.07 -35.89
N ALA A 319 -4.13 -12.33 -34.86
CA ALA A 319 -3.46 -12.81 -33.66
C ALA A 319 -3.90 -11.91 -32.50
N GLY A 320 -4.99 -12.26 -31.82
CA GLY A 320 -5.59 -11.53 -30.68
C GLY A 320 -4.75 -11.54 -29.40
N ALA A 321 -3.44 -11.33 -29.50
CA ALA A 321 -2.57 -11.21 -28.34
C ALA A 321 -2.79 -9.84 -27.66
N PRO A 322 -3.08 -9.79 -26.35
CA PRO A 322 -3.27 -8.53 -25.64
C PRO A 322 -2.00 -7.69 -25.76
N ARG A 323 -2.16 -6.40 -26.12
CA ARG A 323 -1.05 -5.45 -26.20
C ARG A 323 -0.38 -5.38 -24.83
N GLN A 324 0.88 -5.79 -24.75
CA GLN A 324 1.67 -5.69 -23.53
C GLN A 324 2.30 -4.29 -23.45
N VAL A 325 1.96 -3.54 -22.41
CA VAL A 325 2.62 -2.25 -22.14
C VAL A 325 3.97 -2.54 -21.46
N PRO A 326 5.08 -2.01 -21.99
CA PRO A 326 6.38 -2.19 -21.35
C PRO A 326 6.40 -1.47 -19.99
N VAL A 327 6.73 -2.20 -18.92
CA VAL A 327 6.84 -1.63 -17.58
C VAL A 327 8.11 -0.79 -17.47
N PRO A 328 8.02 0.51 -17.14
CA PRO A 328 9.19 1.36 -16.93
C PRO A 328 10.09 0.83 -15.82
N VAL A 329 11.40 1.06 -15.96
CA VAL A 329 12.43 0.52 -15.06
C VAL A 329 12.14 0.88 -13.60
N CYS A 330 11.68 2.11 -13.35
CA CYS A 330 11.31 2.60 -12.02
C CYS A 330 10.18 1.81 -11.34
N LEU A 331 9.38 1.04 -12.08
CA LEU A 331 8.26 0.25 -11.57
C LEU A 331 8.50 -1.27 -11.66
N GLN A 332 9.64 -1.73 -12.19
CA GLN A 332 9.88 -3.17 -12.41
C GLN A 332 9.87 -3.97 -11.10
N GLN A 333 10.53 -3.46 -10.05
CA GLN A 333 10.58 -4.12 -8.75
C GLN A 333 9.19 -4.20 -8.09
N PHE A 334 8.40 -3.14 -8.23
CA PHE A 334 7.01 -3.13 -7.79
C PHE A 334 6.17 -4.14 -8.58
N ALA A 335 6.29 -4.16 -9.92
CA ALA A 335 5.57 -5.07 -10.80
C ALA A 335 5.82 -6.54 -10.46
N HIS A 336 7.06 -6.92 -10.13
CA HIS A 336 7.40 -8.30 -9.73
C HIS A 336 6.74 -8.75 -8.43
N ARG A 337 6.38 -7.82 -7.55
CA ARG A 337 5.80 -8.09 -6.23
C ARG A 337 4.28 -8.11 -6.24
N ILE A 338 3.65 -7.61 -7.30
CA ILE A 338 2.20 -7.42 -7.34
C ILE A 338 1.43 -8.73 -7.32
N ASP A 339 1.79 -9.72 -8.14
CA ASP A 339 1.01 -10.96 -8.20
C ASP A 339 1.10 -11.77 -6.89
N PRO A 340 2.30 -11.95 -6.27
CA PRO A 340 2.39 -12.54 -4.93
C PRO A 340 1.67 -11.72 -3.86
N ALA A 341 1.71 -10.38 -3.94
CA ALA A 341 1.03 -9.50 -3.00
C ALA A 341 -0.50 -9.61 -3.11
N HIS A 342 -1.06 -9.65 -4.32
CA HIS A 342 -2.49 -9.89 -4.54
C HIS A 342 -2.92 -11.21 -3.91
N ARG A 343 -2.19 -12.31 -4.19
CA ARG A 343 -2.48 -13.61 -3.56
C ARG A 343 -2.40 -13.56 -2.05
N LEU A 344 -1.43 -12.83 -1.50
CA LEU A 344 -1.32 -12.65 -0.06
C LEU A 344 -2.51 -11.89 0.53
N LEU A 345 -2.95 -10.82 -0.12
CA LEU A 345 -4.15 -10.09 0.27
C LEU A 345 -5.40 -10.97 0.15
N GLU A 346 -5.50 -11.80 -0.88
CA GLU A 346 -6.59 -12.77 -1.03
C GLU A 346 -6.63 -13.78 0.13
N ILE A 347 -5.46 -14.30 0.51
CA ILE A 347 -5.34 -15.22 1.65
C ILE A 347 -5.69 -14.50 2.95
N ILE A 348 -5.17 -13.31 3.21
CA ILE A 348 -5.35 -12.59 4.48
C ILE A 348 -6.76 -12.00 4.61
N ALA A 349 -7.20 -11.24 3.60
CA ALA A 349 -8.39 -10.40 3.64
C ALA A 349 -9.62 -11.08 3.01
N GLY A 350 -9.44 -12.02 2.09
CA GLY A 350 -10.56 -12.70 1.41
C GLY A 350 -11.57 -13.34 2.37
N PRO A 351 -11.15 -14.09 3.40
CA PRO A 351 -12.07 -14.64 4.40
C PRO A 351 -12.82 -13.57 5.21
N CYS A 352 -12.27 -12.34 5.27
CA CYS A 352 -12.66 -11.32 6.24
C CYS A 352 -13.73 -10.32 5.75
N LYS A 353 -14.35 -10.57 4.59
CA LYS A 353 -15.44 -9.75 4.02
C LYS A 353 -15.11 -8.23 4.09
N LEU A 354 -15.94 -7.43 4.76
CA LEU A 354 -15.84 -5.98 4.85
C LEU A 354 -14.59 -5.52 5.61
N ASP A 355 -14.18 -6.22 6.68
CA ASP A 355 -12.95 -5.91 7.40
C ASP A 355 -11.74 -6.08 6.47
N GLY A 356 -11.78 -7.12 5.63
CA GLY A 356 -10.80 -7.38 4.60
C GLY A 356 -10.65 -6.23 3.60
N GLU A 357 -11.75 -5.63 3.16
CA GLU A 357 -11.73 -4.47 2.26
C GLU A 357 -11.05 -3.25 2.90
N GLY A 358 -11.34 -2.99 4.19
CA GLY A 358 -10.67 -1.95 4.96
C GLY A 358 -9.16 -2.17 5.06
N TRP A 359 -8.72 -3.43 5.23
CA TRP A 359 -7.31 -3.79 5.29
C TRP A 359 -6.60 -3.61 3.94
N VAL A 360 -7.22 -4.08 2.86
CA VAL A 360 -6.70 -3.88 1.49
C VAL A 360 -6.56 -2.40 1.19
N THR A 361 -7.59 -1.60 1.48
CA THR A 361 -7.58 -0.13 1.31
C THR A 361 -6.44 0.51 2.11
N GLY A 362 -6.25 0.11 3.37
CA GLY A 362 -5.18 0.60 4.24
C GLY A 362 -3.76 0.31 3.74
N ILE A 363 -3.58 -0.65 2.83
CA ILE A 363 -2.31 -0.94 2.16
C ILE A 363 -2.21 -0.20 0.82
N VAL A 364 -3.24 -0.33 -0.01
CA VAL A 364 -3.20 0.11 -1.40
C VAL A 364 -3.15 1.63 -1.50
N VAL A 365 -3.91 2.36 -0.70
CA VAL A 365 -3.91 3.83 -0.76
C VAL A 365 -2.51 4.42 -0.48
N PRO A 366 -1.79 4.04 0.60
CA PRO A 366 -0.41 4.48 0.77
C PRO A 366 0.54 4.13 -0.37
N ILE A 367 0.33 2.98 -1.03
CA ILE A 367 1.12 2.57 -2.20
C ILE A 367 0.83 3.48 -3.38
N ILE A 368 -0.44 3.79 -3.62
CA ILE A 368 -0.88 4.76 -4.63
C ILE A 368 -0.20 6.09 -4.38
N TRP A 369 -0.34 6.64 -3.17
CA TRP A 369 0.29 7.89 -2.77
C TRP A 369 1.80 7.91 -3.04
N LYS A 370 2.52 6.87 -2.59
CA LYS A 370 3.96 6.81 -2.79
C LYS A 370 4.32 6.64 -4.27
N GLY A 371 3.55 5.87 -5.04
CA GLY A 371 3.74 5.74 -6.48
C GLY A 371 3.56 7.05 -7.23
N LEU A 372 2.54 7.85 -6.87
CA LEU A 372 2.33 9.19 -7.40
C LEU A 372 3.54 10.10 -7.11
N CYS A 373 4.05 10.07 -5.87
CA CYS A 373 5.25 10.82 -5.49
C CYS A 373 6.48 10.40 -6.31
N VAL A 374 6.74 9.10 -6.42
CA VAL A 374 7.89 8.56 -7.17
C VAL A 374 7.80 8.92 -8.65
N ILE A 375 6.60 8.88 -9.26
CA ILE A 375 6.43 9.23 -10.67
C ILE A 375 6.55 10.73 -10.90
N ALA A 376 6.08 11.56 -9.95
CA ALA A 376 6.33 13.01 -10.00
C ALA A 376 7.82 13.34 -9.94
N ASP A 377 8.61 12.56 -9.18
CA ASP A 377 10.07 12.71 -9.07
C ASP A 377 10.85 12.21 -10.28
N LEU A 378 10.24 11.48 -11.22
CA LEU A 378 10.92 11.03 -12.43
C LEU A 378 11.33 12.27 -13.23
N THR A 379 12.58 12.68 -13.14
CA THR A 379 13.06 13.85 -13.87
C THR A 379 12.89 13.62 -15.37
N SER A 380 12.28 14.57 -16.08
CA SER A 380 12.31 14.63 -17.55
C SER A 380 13.71 15.07 -18.00
N ASN A 381 14.76 14.36 -17.56
CA ASN A 381 16.12 14.74 -17.92
C ASN A 381 16.39 14.26 -19.36
N PRO A 382 16.51 15.18 -20.35
CA PRO A 382 16.79 14.81 -21.73
C PRO A 382 18.15 14.15 -21.90
N ASN A 383 19.04 14.28 -20.90
CA ASN A 383 20.42 13.78 -20.93
C ASN A 383 20.59 12.42 -20.26
N THR A 384 19.51 11.66 -20.02
CA THR A 384 19.66 10.31 -19.48
C THR A 384 20.42 9.47 -20.51
N PRO A 385 21.64 8.99 -20.21
CA PRO A 385 22.43 8.22 -21.17
C PRO A 385 21.63 6.99 -21.62
N PRO A 386 21.76 6.58 -22.90
CA PRO A 386 21.02 5.45 -23.44
C PRO A 386 21.22 4.24 -22.52
N SER A 387 20.12 3.57 -22.16
CA SER A 387 20.18 2.42 -21.25
C SER A 387 21.23 1.41 -21.76
N PRO A 388 21.93 0.67 -20.88
CA PRO A 388 22.92 -0.32 -21.30
C PRO A 388 22.38 -1.31 -22.34
N GLY A 389 21.08 -1.65 -22.31
CA GLY A 389 20.44 -2.48 -23.32
C GLY A 389 20.25 -1.80 -24.69
N GLN A 390 20.09 -0.48 -24.75
CA GLN A 390 20.16 0.30 -25.99
C GLN A 390 21.59 0.38 -26.51
N VAL A 391 22.58 0.50 -25.61
CA VAL A 391 24.00 0.49 -25.96
C VAL A 391 24.44 -0.88 -26.47
N SER A 392 24.04 -1.98 -25.83
CA SER A 392 24.31 -3.35 -26.30
C SER A 392 23.61 -3.66 -27.63
N LYS A 393 22.38 -3.15 -27.85
CA LYS A 393 21.72 -3.26 -29.16
C LYS A 393 22.40 -2.40 -30.23
N ALA A 394 22.89 -1.22 -29.88
CA ALA A 394 23.64 -0.37 -30.80
C ALA A 394 25.01 -0.98 -31.15
N LEU A 395 25.71 -1.55 -30.16
CA LEU A 395 26.98 -2.28 -30.36
C LEU A 395 26.79 -3.55 -31.19
N ASN A 396 25.72 -4.32 -30.96
CA ASN A 396 25.43 -5.51 -31.77
C ASN A 396 25.04 -5.17 -33.22
N ASN A 397 24.55 -3.95 -33.48
CA ASN A 397 24.29 -3.48 -34.85
C ASN A 397 25.55 -2.93 -35.53
N LEU A 398 26.59 -2.57 -34.78
CA LEU A 398 27.88 -2.09 -35.31
C LEU A 398 28.80 -3.23 -35.76
N THR A 399 28.63 -4.44 -35.22
CA THR A 399 29.45 -5.62 -35.60
C THR A 399 28.98 -6.32 -36.88
N SER A 400 27.97 -5.78 -37.58
CA SER A 400 27.39 -6.38 -38.78
C SER A 400 27.80 -5.69 -40.10
N LYS A 401 28.75 -4.74 -40.09
CA LYS A 401 29.15 -4.05 -41.32
C LYS A 401 30.35 -4.74 -41.98
N GLU A 402 30.10 -5.17 -43.22
CA GLU A 402 30.95 -5.92 -44.15
C GLU A 402 32.42 -5.51 -44.19
N ILE A 403 33.30 -6.51 -44.08
CA ILE A 403 34.68 -6.45 -44.59
C ILE A 403 34.65 -7.05 -46.01
N PRO A 404 35.17 -6.35 -47.04
CA PRO A 404 35.27 -6.91 -48.39
C PRO A 404 36.36 -7.98 -48.48
N SER A 405 36.04 -9.06 -49.17
CA SER A 405 36.91 -10.18 -49.53
C SER A 405 38.07 -9.77 -50.46
N VAL A 406 39.28 -10.28 -50.18
CA VAL A 406 40.41 -10.37 -51.12
C VAL A 406 41.04 -11.77 -50.98
N PRO A 407 41.51 -12.42 -52.08
CA PRO A 407 41.74 -13.87 -52.13
C PRO A 407 43.14 -14.32 -51.67
N ALA A 408 43.23 -15.63 -51.42
CA ALA A 408 44.38 -16.41 -50.92
C ALA A 408 45.65 -16.37 -51.81
N PRO A 409 46.82 -16.87 -51.32
CA PRO A 409 47.12 -18.30 -51.52
C PRO A 409 47.93 -19.04 -50.42
N SER A 410 47.69 -20.37 -50.38
CA SER A 410 48.51 -21.53 -49.99
C SER A 410 49.84 -21.40 -49.23
N ALA A 411 49.95 -22.13 -48.10
CA ALA A 411 50.88 -23.27 -47.91
C ALA A 411 50.64 -24.00 -46.57
N VAL A 412 50.82 -25.33 -46.58
CA VAL A 412 50.59 -26.38 -45.56
C VAL A 412 51.87 -26.64 -44.70
N PRO A 413 51.97 -27.63 -43.77
CA PRO A 413 50.99 -28.34 -42.91
C PRO A 413 51.44 -28.46 -41.42
N ILE A 414 50.62 -29.08 -40.54
CA ILE A 414 50.96 -30.23 -39.63
C ILE A 414 49.94 -30.39 -38.47
N SER A 415 49.26 -31.56 -38.44
CA SER A 415 48.89 -32.39 -37.27
C SER A 415 47.87 -31.85 -36.23
N VAL A 416 46.85 -32.57 -35.70
CA VAL A 416 46.39 -33.96 -35.78
C VAL A 416 44.94 -34.04 -35.23
N THR A 417 44.14 -34.88 -35.90
CA THR A 417 42.90 -35.62 -35.54
C THR A 417 42.11 -35.26 -34.27
N THR A 418 40.78 -35.12 -34.32
CA THR A 418 39.85 -36.26 -34.40
C THR A 418 38.43 -35.89 -34.87
N LYS A 419 37.89 -36.79 -35.73
CA LYS A 419 36.55 -36.87 -36.35
C LYS A 419 35.46 -37.19 -35.29
N PHE A 420 34.17 -36.84 -35.40
CA PHE A 420 33.20 -37.41 -36.35
C PHE A 420 31.81 -36.67 -36.36
N THR A 421 31.31 -36.43 -37.58
CA THR A 421 29.92 -36.53 -38.13
C THR A 421 28.74 -35.72 -37.55
N ASN A 422 28.16 -34.77 -38.29
CA ASN A 422 27.17 -34.86 -39.40
C ASN A 422 25.75 -35.34 -39.02
N THR A 423 24.75 -34.45 -39.12
CA THR A 423 23.52 -34.65 -39.94
C THR A 423 22.63 -33.38 -39.97
N LEU A 424 22.76 -32.65 -41.08
CA LEU A 424 21.70 -32.02 -41.90
C LEU A 424 20.36 -31.62 -41.22
N SER A 425 20.15 -30.31 -41.07
CA SER A 425 18.83 -29.71 -41.27
C SER A 425 18.97 -28.47 -42.16
N LEU A 426 18.65 -28.64 -43.45
CA LEU A 426 18.35 -27.54 -44.35
C LEU A 426 17.11 -26.81 -43.82
N ILE A 427 17.29 -25.62 -43.25
CA ILE A 427 16.19 -24.69 -43.01
C ILE A 427 16.13 -23.73 -44.20
N PRO A 428 15.01 -23.64 -44.93
CA PRO A 428 14.87 -22.73 -46.06
C PRO A 428 14.85 -21.29 -45.55
N SER A 429 15.87 -20.52 -45.95
CA SER A 429 15.94 -19.06 -45.78
C SER A 429 14.83 -18.37 -46.59
N ARG A 430 13.60 -18.43 -46.10
CA ARG A 430 12.55 -17.49 -46.51
C ARG A 430 12.72 -16.24 -45.66
N SER A 431 13.34 -15.23 -46.26
CA SER A 431 13.32 -13.83 -45.86
C SER A 431 11.89 -13.30 -45.87
N VAL A 432 11.10 -13.72 -44.89
CA VAL A 432 9.80 -13.12 -44.59
C VAL A 432 10.08 -11.73 -44.07
N SER A 433 9.72 -10.73 -44.89
CA SER A 433 9.73 -9.31 -44.57
C SER A 433 9.20 -9.08 -43.16
N ARG A 434 10.06 -8.65 -42.24
CA ARG A 434 9.64 -8.28 -40.89
C ARG A 434 8.56 -7.19 -41.04
N PRO A 435 7.37 -7.34 -40.44
CA PRO A 435 6.36 -6.31 -40.50
C PRO A 435 6.96 -4.97 -40.01
N PRO A 436 6.61 -3.84 -40.66
CA PRO A 436 7.11 -2.54 -40.26
C PRO A 436 6.89 -2.37 -38.76
N SER A 437 7.97 -2.02 -38.05
CA SER A 437 7.90 -1.83 -36.60
C SER A 437 6.80 -0.81 -36.31
N PRO A 438 5.87 -1.10 -35.38
CA PRO A 438 4.77 -0.20 -35.10
C PRO A 438 5.31 1.20 -34.78
N PRO A 439 4.66 2.26 -35.28
CA PRO A 439 5.10 3.63 -35.04
C PRO A 439 5.21 3.83 -33.53
N ARG A 440 6.43 4.08 -33.05
CA ARG A 440 6.65 4.37 -31.62
C ARG A 440 6.02 5.71 -31.33
N SER A 441 4.85 5.69 -30.68
CA SER A 441 4.33 6.91 -30.07
C SER A 441 5.39 7.40 -29.09
N LYS A 442 5.92 8.61 -29.35
CA LYS A 442 6.79 9.31 -28.42
C LYS A 442 5.91 9.70 -27.22
N SER A 443 5.60 8.78 -26.33
CA SER A 443 4.90 9.10 -25.10
C SER A 443 5.91 9.63 -24.10
N ASP A 444 5.53 10.66 -23.36
CA ASP A 444 6.33 11.14 -22.23
C ASP A 444 6.55 10.00 -21.21
N PRO A 445 7.79 9.77 -20.73
CA PRO A 445 8.09 8.69 -19.80
C PRO A 445 7.26 8.73 -18.51
N ARG A 446 6.88 9.92 -18.00
CA ARG A 446 6.01 10.01 -16.81
C ARG A 446 4.61 9.51 -17.11
N SER A 447 4.05 9.90 -18.25
CA SER A 447 2.75 9.43 -18.73
C SER A 447 2.72 7.90 -18.91
N LEU A 448 3.79 7.31 -19.49
CA LEU A 448 3.93 5.86 -19.63
C LEU A 448 4.06 5.14 -18.27
N ALA A 449 4.83 5.72 -17.34
CA ALA A 449 4.95 5.23 -15.97
C ALA A 449 3.60 5.27 -15.26
N MET A 450 2.82 6.33 -15.43
CA MET A 450 1.49 6.44 -14.83
C MET A 450 0.52 5.40 -15.38
N MET A 451 0.47 5.19 -16.70
CA MET A 451 -0.35 4.14 -17.32
C MET A 451 0.01 2.74 -16.82
N SER A 452 1.31 2.47 -16.69
CA SER A 452 1.81 1.20 -16.17
C SER A 452 1.46 1.04 -14.69
N PHE A 453 1.65 2.10 -13.89
CA PHE A 453 1.33 2.10 -12.47
C PHE A 453 -0.16 1.88 -12.21
N GLU A 454 -1.03 2.56 -12.96
CA GLU A 454 -2.49 2.37 -12.90
C GLU A 454 -2.87 0.90 -13.16
N SER A 455 -2.31 0.31 -14.22
CA SER A 455 -2.56 -1.10 -14.58
C SER A 455 -2.07 -2.07 -13.49
N LEU A 456 -0.92 -1.76 -12.90
CA LEU A 456 -0.30 -2.53 -11.82
C LEU A 456 -1.12 -2.45 -10.52
N VAL A 457 -1.64 -1.27 -10.17
CA VAL A 457 -2.55 -1.08 -9.02
C VAL A 457 -3.86 -1.83 -9.24
N ARG A 458 -4.46 -1.74 -10.42
CA ARG A 458 -5.67 -2.51 -10.77
C ARG A 458 -5.44 -4.01 -10.67
N ARG A 459 -4.26 -4.49 -11.08
CA ARG A 459 -3.87 -5.91 -10.93
C ARG A 459 -3.69 -6.31 -9.47
N LEU A 460 -3.09 -5.44 -8.65
CA LEU A 460 -2.95 -5.66 -7.21
C LEU A 460 -4.30 -5.76 -6.49
N LEU A 461 -5.29 -4.99 -6.94
CA LEU A 461 -6.65 -5.04 -6.41
C LEU A 461 -7.44 -6.24 -6.92
N GLY A 462 -7.27 -6.63 -8.18
CA GLY A 462 -7.93 -7.78 -8.78
C GLY A 462 -9.44 -7.77 -8.54
N GLN A 463 -9.95 -8.83 -7.91
CA GLN A 463 -11.35 -8.94 -7.48
C GLN A 463 -11.53 -8.79 -5.97
N LEU A 464 -10.49 -8.37 -5.23
CA LEU A 464 -10.49 -8.31 -3.77
C LEU A 464 -11.44 -7.24 -3.21
N VAL A 465 -11.54 -6.12 -3.93
CA VAL A 465 -12.50 -5.08 -3.63
C VAL A 465 -13.36 -4.93 -4.89
N PRO A 466 -14.66 -5.30 -4.83
CA PRO A 466 -15.54 -5.03 -5.95
C PRO A 466 -15.58 -3.51 -6.11
N ILE A 467 -15.04 -3.01 -7.23
CA ILE A 467 -15.23 -1.63 -7.65
C ILE A 467 -16.71 -1.56 -8.05
N LEU A 468 -17.55 -1.27 -7.06
CA LEU A 468 -19.00 -1.38 -7.19
C LEU A 468 -19.48 -0.44 -8.29
N PRO A 469 -20.43 -0.85 -9.16
CA PRO A 469 -21.31 0.12 -9.80
C PRO A 469 -22.06 0.89 -8.70
N GLU A 470 -22.42 2.15 -8.98
CA GLU A 470 -23.10 3.04 -8.03
C GLU A 470 -24.24 2.32 -7.28
N PRO A 471 -24.37 2.54 -5.95
CA PRO A 471 -25.39 1.87 -5.17
C PRO A 471 -26.77 2.21 -5.72
N THR A 472 -27.48 1.22 -6.25
CA THR A 472 -28.91 1.36 -6.54
C THR A 472 -29.63 1.55 -5.19
N SER A 473 -30.48 2.55 -5.11
CA SER A 473 -31.06 3.17 -3.89
C SER A 473 -31.92 2.26 -2.97
N SER A 474 -31.90 0.94 -3.14
CA SER A 474 -32.88 0.02 -2.56
C SER A 474 -32.39 -0.87 -1.40
N ASP A 475 -31.12 -0.82 -0.98
CA ASP A 475 -30.62 -1.70 0.09
C ASP A 475 -30.64 -1.05 1.49
N PRO A 476 -31.46 -1.53 2.45
CA PRO A 476 -31.69 -0.90 3.75
C PRO A 476 -30.65 -1.20 4.84
N ILE A 477 -29.47 -1.74 4.51
CA ILE A 477 -28.45 -2.09 5.50
C ILE A 477 -27.40 -0.98 5.61
N LYS A 478 -27.34 -0.33 6.79
CA LYS A 478 -26.42 0.75 7.20
C LYS A 478 -25.21 0.93 6.25
N PRO A 479 -25.34 1.81 5.25
CA PRO A 479 -24.36 1.97 4.18
C PRO A 479 -23.07 2.69 4.62
N GLU A 480 -23.12 3.43 5.71
CA GLU A 480 -22.09 4.43 6.06
C GLU A 480 -20.68 3.85 6.28
N GLU A 481 -20.50 2.75 7.02
CA GLU A 481 -19.16 2.17 7.21
C GLU A 481 -18.69 1.35 5.99
N ARG A 482 -19.63 0.79 5.22
CA ARG A 482 -19.36 0.00 4.01
C ARG A 482 -18.84 0.85 2.86
N THR A 483 -19.19 2.14 2.84
CA THR A 483 -18.77 3.06 1.79
C THR A 483 -17.38 3.61 2.04
N VAL A 484 -16.98 3.89 3.29
CA VAL A 484 -15.75 4.68 3.56
C VAL A 484 -14.49 4.05 2.95
N ALA A 485 -14.25 2.74 3.12
CA ALA A 485 -13.05 2.10 2.59
C ALA A 485 -13.07 2.03 1.05
N ARG A 486 -14.22 1.72 0.46
CA ARG A 486 -14.39 1.66 -1.00
C ARG A 486 -14.29 3.03 -1.65
N GLU A 487 -14.87 4.04 -1.02
CA GLU A 487 -14.83 5.46 -1.42
C GLU A 487 -13.39 5.99 -1.33
N ALA A 488 -12.71 5.75 -0.22
CA ALA A 488 -11.30 6.05 -0.04
C ALA A 488 -10.41 5.42 -1.13
N LEU A 489 -10.68 4.16 -1.49
CA LEU A 489 -9.96 3.49 -2.56
C LEU A 489 -10.32 4.05 -3.95
N ARG A 490 -11.61 4.36 -4.19
CA ARG A 490 -12.10 4.96 -5.43
C ARG A 490 -11.45 6.32 -5.67
N GLU A 491 -11.49 7.21 -4.69
CA GLU A 491 -10.82 8.53 -4.74
C GLU A 491 -9.31 8.38 -5.02
N ALA A 492 -8.65 7.39 -4.42
CA ALA A 492 -7.23 7.16 -4.68
C ALA A 492 -6.96 6.68 -6.12
N ILE A 493 -7.84 5.85 -6.69
CA ILE A 493 -7.74 5.42 -8.10
C ILE A 493 -8.06 6.58 -9.04
N GLU A 494 -9.07 7.38 -8.70
CA GLU A 494 -9.45 8.60 -9.42
C GLU A 494 -8.29 9.60 -9.46
N ALA A 495 -7.60 9.81 -8.33
CA ALA A 495 -6.38 10.60 -8.29
C ALA A 495 -5.28 10.08 -9.24
N ILE A 496 -5.16 8.76 -9.48
CA ILE A 496 -4.22 8.22 -10.49
C ILE A 496 -4.67 8.60 -11.90
N THR A 497 -5.95 8.44 -12.21
CA THR A 497 -6.49 8.75 -13.54
C THR A 497 -6.41 10.24 -13.85
N SER A 498 -6.74 11.07 -12.87
CA SER A 498 -6.66 12.53 -12.93
C SER A 498 -5.21 12.97 -13.11
N PHE A 499 -4.29 12.39 -12.34
CA PHE A 499 -2.87 12.67 -12.50
C PHE A 499 -2.31 12.24 -13.86
N ARG A 500 -2.77 11.11 -14.41
CA ARG A 500 -2.43 10.69 -15.77
C ARG A 500 -2.91 11.69 -16.81
N LEU A 501 -4.11 12.23 -16.65
CA LEU A 501 -4.69 13.22 -17.58
C LEU A 501 -3.89 14.53 -17.55
N VAL A 502 -3.52 15.00 -16.36
CA VAL A 502 -2.65 16.18 -16.18
C VAL A 502 -1.29 15.95 -16.86
N LEU A 503 -0.64 14.81 -16.62
CA LEU A 503 0.64 14.47 -17.27
C LEU A 503 0.55 14.34 -18.79
N SER A 504 -0.56 13.80 -19.30
CA SER A 504 -0.79 13.67 -20.75
C SER A 504 -0.98 15.04 -21.42
N SER A 505 -1.66 15.96 -20.72
CA SER A 505 -1.87 17.34 -21.16
C SER A 505 -0.55 18.12 -21.17
N ILE A 506 0.31 17.88 -20.18
CA ILE A 506 1.68 18.42 -20.14
C ILE A 506 2.49 17.86 -21.32
N GLY A 507 2.53 16.53 -21.48
CA GLY A 507 3.37 15.85 -22.47
C GLY A 507 3.02 16.17 -23.93
N SER A 508 1.77 16.57 -24.20
CA SER A 508 1.32 16.99 -25.53
C SER A 508 2.09 18.22 -26.07
N THR A 509 2.72 19.02 -25.20
CA THR A 509 3.59 20.15 -25.58
C THR A 509 4.92 19.73 -26.20
N ALA A 510 5.54 18.67 -25.68
CA ALA A 510 6.97 18.40 -25.92
C ALA A 510 7.28 17.76 -27.29
N ILE A 511 6.26 17.26 -28.00
CA ILE A 511 6.45 16.44 -29.20
C ILE A 511 6.14 17.19 -30.50
N VAL A 512 5.49 18.36 -30.42
CA VAL A 512 4.96 19.07 -31.60
C VAL A 512 5.64 20.43 -31.78
N GLY A 513 6.98 20.43 -31.82
CA GLY A 513 7.76 21.61 -32.17
C GLY A 513 7.73 22.00 -33.66
N GLN A 514 7.03 21.27 -34.54
CA GLN A 514 7.06 21.56 -35.97
C GLN A 514 5.70 21.34 -36.66
N ALA A 515 5.12 22.49 -37.07
CA ALA A 515 4.45 22.74 -38.35
C ALA A 515 2.91 22.86 -38.45
N ASN A 516 2.07 22.38 -37.53
CA ASN A 516 0.60 22.45 -37.75
C ASN A 516 -0.19 22.85 -36.50
N GLY A 517 -0.22 24.15 -36.16
CA GLY A 517 -1.33 24.84 -35.48
C GLY A 517 -1.94 24.25 -34.18
N LYS A 518 -1.32 23.26 -33.55
CA LYS A 518 -1.84 22.63 -32.34
C LYS A 518 -1.57 23.49 -31.13
N GLN A 519 -2.59 23.65 -30.30
CA GLN A 519 -2.52 24.39 -29.04
C GLN A 519 -1.35 23.89 -28.18
N GLU A 520 -0.54 24.84 -27.70
CA GLU A 520 0.50 24.57 -26.71
C GLU A 520 -0.19 24.10 -25.41
N GLY A 521 0.13 22.92 -24.91
CA GLY A 521 -0.45 22.37 -23.68
C GLY A 521 -0.24 23.23 -22.42
N SER A 522 0.75 24.14 -22.41
CA SER A 522 0.86 25.18 -21.38
C SER A 522 -0.36 26.09 -21.36
N ASN A 523 -0.91 26.45 -22.53
CA ASN A 523 -2.13 27.23 -22.67
C ASN A 523 -3.36 26.42 -22.26
N VAL A 524 -3.46 25.15 -22.66
CA VAL A 524 -4.58 24.26 -22.26
C VAL A 524 -4.69 24.16 -20.74
N ILE A 525 -3.57 23.91 -20.07
CA ILE A 525 -3.51 23.81 -18.60
C ILE A 525 -3.76 25.18 -17.96
N LEU A 526 -3.26 26.27 -18.55
CA LEU A 526 -3.53 27.61 -18.04
C LEU A 526 -5.04 27.94 -18.07
N GLN A 527 -5.72 27.67 -19.19
CA GLN A 527 -7.16 27.90 -19.30
C GLN A 527 -7.94 27.04 -18.30
N SER A 528 -7.56 25.77 -18.15
CA SER A 528 -8.14 24.87 -17.14
C SER A 528 -7.94 25.39 -15.72
N ALA A 529 -6.73 25.83 -15.36
CA ALA A 529 -6.46 26.40 -14.04
C ALA A 529 -7.26 27.70 -13.78
N ILE A 530 -7.48 28.53 -14.82
CA ILE A 530 -8.33 29.73 -14.71
C ILE A 530 -9.78 29.34 -14.47
N ARG A 531 -10.30 28.31 -15.17
CA ARG A 531 -11.68 27.83 -14.98
C ARG A 531 -11.90 27.27 -13.58
N VAL A 532 -11.00 26.42 -13.10
CA VAL A 532 -11.04 25.88 -11.72
C VAL A 532 -10.98 27.01 -10.68
N ARG A 533 -10.16 28.04 -10.91
CA ARG A 533 -10.08 29.20 -10.01
C ARG A 533 -11.38 30.00 -9.97
N ASP A 534 -11.96 30.24 -11.15
CA ASP A 534 -13.09 31.14 -11.33
C ASP A 534 -14.45 30.42 -11.28
N ASP A 535 -14.46 29.10 -11.05
CA ASP A 535 -15.64 28.22 -11.09
C ASP A 535 -16.45 28.40 -12.39
N LYS A 536 -15.74 28.41 -13.53
CA LYS A 536 -16.33 28.61 -14.85
C LYS A 536 -16.61 27.25 -15.52
N PRO A 537 -17.83 27.02 -16.03
CA PRO A 537 -18.13 25.79 -16.75
C PRO A 537 -17.32 25.69 -18.04
N GLY A 538 -16.80 24.49 -18.32
CA GLY A 538 -16.04 24.16 -19.53
C GLY A 538 -16.86 23.32 -20.51
N ASN A 539 -16.26 22.95 -21.64
CA ASN A 539 -16.78 21.84 -22.45
C ASN A 539 -16.53 20.50 -21.74
N GLU A 540 -17.22 19.42 -22.10
CA GLU A 540 -17.09 18.10 -21.45
C GLU A 540 -15.63 17.57 -21.38
N GLU A 541 -14.81 17.84 -22.41
CA GLU A 541 -13.39 17.46 -22.40
C GLU A 541 -12.53 18.35 -21.50
N GLU A 542 -12.92 19.62 -21.38
CA GLU A 542 -12.26 20.61 -20.53
C GLU A 542 -12.60 20.39 -19.06
N GLU A 543 -13.86 20.07 -18.75
CA GLU A 543 -14.32 19.70 -17.40
C GLU A 543 -13.54 18.49 -16.87
N LYS A 544 -13.25 17.48 -17.70
CA LYS A 544 -12.42 16.34 -17.27
C LYS A 544 -11.02 16.76 -16.84
N LEU A 545 -10.42 17.77 -17.49
CA LEU A 545 -9.12 18.30 -17.08
C LEU A 545 -9.23 19.17 -15.83
N ASP A 546 -10.31 19.94 -15.72
CA ASP A 546 -10.62 20.78 -14.56
C ASP A 546 -10.81 19.89 -13.31
N ASP A 547 -11.66 18.86 -13.38
CA ASP A 547 -11.83 17.81 -12.37
C ASP A 547 -10.50 17.15 -12.02
N ALA A 548 -9.69 16.85 -13.05
CA ALA A 548 -8.40 16.23 -12.83
C ALA A 548 -7.39 17.14 -12.10
N LEU A 549 -7.45 18.46 -12.29
CA LEU A 549 -6.66 19.41 -11.50
C LEU A 549 -7.20 19.51 -10.07
N GLU A 550 -8.47 19.21 -9.84
CA GLU A 550 -9.06 19.22 -8.51
C GLU A 550 -8.79 17.95 -7.69
N ASP A 551 -8.78 16.79 -8.33
CA ASP A 551 -8.54 15.51 -7.67
C ASP A 551 -7.08 15.30 -7.27
N VAL A 552 -6.15 15.89 -8.03
CA VAL A 552 -4.73 15.70 -7.76
C VAL A 552 -4.32 16.51 -6.53
N PRO A 553 -3.62 15.88 -5.56
CA PRO A 553 -3.15 16.56 -4.36
C PRO A 553 -2.30 17.79 -4.70
N SER A 554 -2.66 18.93 -4.12
CA SER A 554 -2.16 20.24 -4.53
C SER A 554 -0.63 20.34 -4.44
N VAL A 555 -0.01 19.77 -3.41
CA VAL A 555 1.45 19.77 -3.25
C VAL A 555 2.15 19.01 -4.38
N LEU A 556 1.52 17.95 -4.91
CA LEU A 556 2.06 17.18 -6.03
C LEU A 556 1.95 17.97 -7.35
N LEU A 557 0.83 18.65 -7.58
CA LEU A 557 0.67 19.57 -8.72
C LEU A 557 1.72 20.68 -8.69
N PHE A 558 1.86 21.34 -7.53
CA PHE A 558 2.85 22.40 -7.34
C PHE A 558 4.26 21.92 -7.63
N LYS A 559 4.61 20.71 -7.18
CA LYS A 559 5.92 20.11 -7.42
C LYS A 559 6.17 19.94 -8.92
N ILE A 560 5.23 19.37 -9.67
CA ILE A 560 5.40 19.09 -11.10
C ILE A 560 5.42 20.36 -11.93
N PHE A 561 4.47 21.28 -11.71
CA PHE A 561 4.46 22.55 -12.43
C PHE A 561 5.71 23.37 -12.14
N ARG A 562 6.24 23.34 -10.91
CA ARG A 562 7.54 23.94 -10.58
C ARG A 562 8.69 23.32 -11.37
N GLU A 563 8.72 21.99 -11.51
CA GLU A 563 9.76 21.30 -12.26
C GLU A 563 9.70 21.62 -13.75
N ILE A 564 8.52 21.60 -14.34
CA ILE A 564 8.31 21.95 -15.75
C ILE A 564 8.70 23.41 -15.99
N THR A 565 8.25 24.33 -15.13
CA THR A 565 8.59 25.75 -15.21
C THR A 565 10.11 25.94 -15.14
N ASN A 566 10.78 25.30 -14.19
CA ASN A 566 12.23 25.39 -14.07
C ASN A 566 12.97 24.76 -15.25
N PHE A 567 12.44 23.67 -15.83
CA PHE A 567 12.99 23.08 -17.04
C PHE A 567 12.89 24.06 -18.21
N THR A 568 11.73 24.68 -18.43
CA THR A 568 11.56 25.67 -19.50
C THR A 568 12.40 26.92 -19.30
N LEU A 569 12.56 27.40 -18.06
CA LEU A 569 13.46 28.52 -17.75
C LEU A 569 14.93 28.16 -18.01
N TYR A 570 15.34 26.93 -17.69
CA TYR A 570 16.70 26.44 -17.96
C TYR A 570 16.99 26.29 -19.45
N SER A 571 15.98 25.97 -20.26
CA SER A 571 16.10 25.82 -21.72
C SER A 571 16.22 27.14 -22.48
N LEU A 572 16.06 28.30 -21.83
CA LEU A 572 16.24 29.60 -22.48
C LEU A 572 17.69 29.77 -22.99
N PRO A 573 17.91 30.55 -24.06
CA PRO A 573 19.25 30.92 -24.51
C PRO A 573 20.07 31.58 -23.39
N GLU A 574 21.39 31.33 -23.34
CA GLU A 574 22.28 31.86 -22.30
C GLU A 574 22.22 33.40 -22.19
N GLU A 575 22.03 34.11 -23.30
CA GLU A 575 21.87 35.57 -23.35
C GLU A 575 20.65 36.08 -22.57
N MET A 576 19.64 35.22 -22.38
CA MET A 576 18.39 35.54 -21.67
C MET A 576 18.39 35.03 -20.22
N LYS A 577 19.43 34.30 -19.79
CA LYS A 577 19.51 33.75 -18.43
C LYS A 577 19.98 34.81 -17.46
N VAL A 578 19.05 35.33 -16.68
CA VAL A 578 19.34 36.24 -15.56
C VAL A 578 19.55 35.44 -14.28
N GLU A 579 20.50 35.87 -13.43
CA GLU A 579 20.72 35.25 -12.13
C GLU A 579 19.43 35.27 -11.30
N GLY A 580 19.08 34.12 -10.71
CA GLY A 580 17.83 33.97 -9.95
C GLY A 580 16.61 33.58 -10.79
N MET A 581 16.74 33.32 -12.09
CA MET A 581 15.64 32.85 -12.95
C MET A 581 15.28 31.36 -12.73
N ARG A 582 15.09 30.98 -11.47
CA ARG A 582 14.71 29.64 -11.01
C ARG A 582 13.75 29.78 -9.83
N ILE A 583 12.66 29.01 -9.85
CA ILE A 583 11.72 28.88 -8.74
C ILE A 583 12.29 27.87 -7.74
N ARG A 584 12.68 28.35 -6.56
CA ARG A 584 13.28 27.51 -5.50
C ARG A 584 12.30 26.45 -4.99
N HIS A 585 12.82 25.31 -4.58
CA HIS A 585 11.99 24.28 -3.95
C HIS A 585 11.58 24.76 -2.53
N PRO A 586 10.35 24.52 -2.05
CA PRO A 586 9.95 24.90 -0.68
C PRO A 586 10.91 24.40 0.41
N CYS A 587 11.52 23.23 0.22
CA CYS A 587 12.56 22.71 1.11
C CYS A 587 13.82 23.60 1.18
N GLU A 588 14.23 24.21 0.07
CA GLU A 588 15.37 25.14 0.04
C GLU A 588 15.05 26.42 0.81
N VAL A 589 13.82 26.92 0.70
CA VAL A 589 13.35 28.11 1.41
C VAL A 589 13.22 27.85 2.92
N TRP A 590 12.75 26.65 3.30
CA TRP A 590 12.62 26.26 4.70
C TRP A 590 13.91 25.72 5.34
N GLY A 591 14.99 25.53 4.56
CA GLY A 591 16.20 24.86 5.05
C GLY A 591 15.97 23.39 5.45
N LEU A 592 14.99 22.73 4.82
CA LEU A 592 14.71 21.30 5.00
C LEU A 592 15.46 20.47 3.96
N THR A 593 15.91 19.30 4.37
CA THR A 593 16.35 18.30 3.40
C THR A 593 15.17 17.77 2.57
N LYS A 594 15.43 17.27 1.36
CA LYS A 594 14.37 16.65 0.53
C LYS A 594 13.69 15.48 1.25
N GLN A 595 14.47 14.67 1.97
CA GLN A 595 13.96 13.55 2.74
C GLN A 595 13.07 14.00 3.90
N GLU A 596 13.40 15.09 4.60
CA GLU A 596 12.53 15.66 5.62
C GLU A 596 11.24 16.23 5.04
N PHE A 597 11.32 16.87 3.87
CA PHE A 597 10.13 17.34 3.16
C PHE A 597 9.22 16.15 2.82
N GLU A 598 9.76 15.06 2.27
CA GLU A 598 9.00 13.85 2.00
C GLU A 598 8.39 13.24 3.28
N ASN A 599 9.19 13.14 4.35
CA ASN A 599 8.79 12.53 5.61
C ASN A 599 7.89 13.41 6.49
N LYS A 600 7.69 14.69 6.17
CA LYS A 600 6.83 15.60 6.94
C LYS A 600 5.60 16.04 6.16
N ILE A 601 5.76 16.31 4.86
CA ILE A 601 4.74 16.92 4.02
C ILE A 601 4.14 15.87 3.08
N LEU A 602 4.96 15.00 2.50
CA LEU A 602 4.49 13.97 1.56
C LEU A 602 4.29 12.60 2.21
N ILE A 603 3.89 12.55 3.49
CA ILE A 603 3.68 11.27 4.20
C ILE A 603 2.43 10.55 3.67
N SER A 604 1.36 11.30 3.48
CA SER A 604 0.06 10.81 3.04
C SER A 604 -0.69 11.90 2.28
N PHE A 605 -1.73 11.49 1.55
CA PHE A 605 -2.68 12.39 0.90
C PHE A 605 -3.17 13.49 1.85
N SER A 606 -3.68 13.13 3.03
CA SER A 606 -4.27 14.09 3.98
C SER A 606 -3.27 15.11 4.49
N VAL A 607 -2.05 14.67 4.79
CA VAL A 607 -0.99 15.57 5.28
C VAL A 607 -0.57 16.51 4.16
N ALA A 608 -0.42 16.02 2.93
CA ALA A 608 -0.06 16.87 1.81
C ALA A 608 -1.09 18.00 1.60
N ASP A 609 -2.38 17.70 1.68
CA ASP A 609 -3.43 18.71 1.54
C ASP A 609 -3.43 19.72 2.69
N ASP A 610 -3.22 19.28 3.94
CA ASP A 610 -3.10 20.18 5.09
C ASP A 610 -1.89 21.15 4.96
N TRP A 611 -0.86 20.77 4.20
CA TRP A 611 0.31 21.60 3.92
C TRP A 611 0.20 22.45 2.65
N SER A 612 -0.84 22.26 1.84
CA SER A 612 -1.00 22.92 0.53
C SER A 612 -0.93 24.45 0.63
N GLY A 613 -1.66 25.07 1.57
CA GLY A 613 -1.64 26.52 1.77
C GLY A 613 -0.26 27.07 2.16
N ARG A 614 0.49 26.35 3.02
CA ARG A 614 1.84 26.76 3.43
C ARG A 614 2.85 26.65 2.29
N VAL A 615 2.76 25.59 1.49
CA VAL A 615 3.58 25.41 0.30
C VAL A 615 3.23 26.47 -0.75
N GLY A 616 1.93 26.74 -0.96
CA GLY A 616 1.44 27.76 -1.87
C GLY A 616 1.93 29.17 -1.52
N GLN A 617 1.95 29.53 -0.22
CA GLN A 617 2.45 30.83 0.23
C GLN A 617 3.92 31.07 -0.14
N ILE A 618 4.76 30.03 -0.10
CA ILE A 618 6.16 30.13 -0.49
C ILE A 618 6.30 30.23 -2.00
N LEU A 619 5.56 29.39 -2.72
CA LEU A 619 5.61 29.39 -4.17
C LEU A 619 5.08 30.70 -4.75
N LYS A 620 4.10 31.35 -4.13
CA LYS A 620 3.65 32.71 -4.49
C LYS A 620 4.83 33.68 -4.58
N VAL A 621 5.62 33.78 -3.52
CA VAL A 621 6.75 34.73 -3.45
C VAL A 621 7.78 34.43 -4.53
N GLU A 622 8.07 33.15 -4.78
CA GLU A 622 9.01 32.75 -5.82
C GLU A 622 8.48 32.99 -7.24
N VAL A 623 7.19 32.73 -7.48
CA VAL A 623 6.52 32.95 -8.78
C VAL A 623 6.49 34.43 -9.11
N GLU A 624 6.09 35.30 -8.18
CA GLU A 624 6.06 36.75 -8.40
C GLU A 624 7.46 37.31 -8.68
N ARG A 625 8.48 36.79 -7.99
CA ARG A 625 9.88 37.17 -8.19
C ARG A 625 10.37 36.78 -9.58
N VAL A 626 10.21 35.51 -9.97
CA VAL A 626 10.66 35.02 -11.29
C VAL A 626 9.90 35.69 -12.42
N ARG A 627 8.60 35.94 -12.23
CA ARG A 627 7.79 36.66 -13.20
C ARG A 627 8.28 38.08 -13.44
N LYS A 628 8.59 38.85 -12.39
CA LYS A 628 9.12 40.22 -12.53
C LYS A 628 10.41 40.25 -13.36
N ILE A 629 11.28 39.26 -13.17
CA ILE A 629 12.51 39.11 -13.96
C ILE A 629 12.16 38.81 -15.43
N LEU A 630 11.25 37.85 -15.65
CA LEU A 630 10.84 37.43 -16.98
C LEU A 630 10.11 38.53 -17.76
N ASP A 631 9.31 39.38 -17.10
CA ASP A 631 8.68 40.56 -17.70
C ASP A 631 9.73 41.58 -18.18
N GLY A 632 10.88 41.66 -17.52
CA GLY A 632 12.04 42.43 -17.99
C GLY A 632 12.64 41.83 -19.26
N VAL A 633 12.93 40.53 -19.23
CA VAL A 633 13.47 39.78 -20.39
C VAL A 633 12.52 39.85 -21.58
N MET A 634 11.20 39.76 -21.37
CA MET A 634 10.19 39.84 -22.44
C MET A 634 10.15 41.19 -23.16
N LYS A 635 10.52 42.29 -22.47
CA LYS A 635 10.60 43.62 -23.09
C LYS A 635 11.78 43.72 -24.05
N GLU A 636 12.87 43.01 -23.76
CA GLU A 636 14.09 42.97 -24.57
C GLU A 636 14.00 41.90 -25.66
N PHE A 637 13.41 40.75 -25.36
CA PHE A 637 13.36 39.56 -26.21
C PHE A 637 11.92 39.01 -26.31
N SER A 638 11.30 39.11 -27.48
CA SER A 638 9.99 38.51 -27.76
C SER A 638 10.12 37.17 -28.51
N THR A 639 10.92 36.24 -28.01
CA THR A 639 11.04 34.89 -28.59
C THR A 639 9.92 33.98 -28.12
N GLY A 640 9.66 32.90 -28.89
CA GLY A 640 8.65 31.89 -28.53
C GLY A 640 8.96 31.20 -27.20
N ASP A 641 10.24 30.91 -26.94
CA ASP A 641 10.68 30.21 -25.72
C ASP A 641 10.44 31.05 -24.46
N VAL A 642 10.67 32.37 -24.51
CA VAL A 642 10.39 33.28 -23.39
C VAL A 642 8.89 33.37 -23.11
N LYS A 643 8.06 33.41 -24.16
CA LYS A 643 6.59 33.37 -24.02
C LYS A 643 6.14 32.06 -23.38
N GLU A 644 6.71 30.94 -23.80
CA GLU A 644 6.38 29.63 -23.23
C GLU A 644 6.81 29.51 -21.77
N ALA A 645 8.01 29.96 -21.41
CA ALA A 645 8.45 30.04 -20.03
C ALA A 645 7.50 30.92 -19.19
N SER A 646 7.02 32.03 -19.75
CA SER A 646 6.07 32.94 -19.09
C SER A 646 4.72 32.28 -18.86
N ARG A 647 4.23 31.50 -19.83
CA ARG A 647 3.01 30.70 -19.65
C ARG A 647 3.15 29.69 -18.52
N TRP A 648 4.26 28.97 -18.41
CA TRP A 648 4.45 28.01 -17.30
C TRP A 648 4.55 28.69 -15.93
N VAL A 649 5.18 29.86 -15.84
CA VAL A 649 5.16 30.68 -14.62
C VAL A 649 3.72 31.09 -14.27
N ASN A 650 2.92 31.47 -15.26
CA ASN A 650 1.50 31.81 -15.06
C ASN A 650 0.64 30.59 -14.70
N VAL A 651 0.90 29.42 -15.29
CA VAL A 651 0.25 28.15 -14.91
C VAL A 651 0.49 27.86 -13.45
N LEU A 652 1.75 27.89 -12.98
CA LEU A 652 2.07 27.62 -11.59
C LEU A 652 1.41 28.64 -10.65
N GLY A 653 1.45 29.93 -10.98
CA GLY A 653 0.79 30.98 -10.18
C GLY A 653 -0.72 30.81 -10.10
N THR A 654 -1.37 30.50 -11.22
CA THR A 654 -2.81 30.29 -11.30
C THR A 654 -3.24 29.03 -10.56
N VAL A 655 -2.50 27.92 -10.69
CA VAL A 655 -2.77 26.68 -9.96
C VAL A 655 -2.60 26.88 -8.45
N VAL A 656 -1.59 27.63 -8.00
CA VAL A 656 -1.45 28.00 -6.58
C VAL A 656 -2.66 28.79 -6.11
N GLN A 657 -3.12 29.78 -6.88
CA GLN A 657 -4.29 30.57 -6.54
C GLN A 657 -5.58 29.74 -6.50
N ALA A 658 -5.82 28.92 -7.51
CA ALA A 658 -6.99 28.04 -7.62
C ALA A 658 -7.08 27.09 -6.42
N ARG A 659 -5.96 26.44 -6.06
CA ARG A 659 -5.94 25.38 -5.05
C ARG A 659 -5.82 25.86 -3.61
N THR A 660 -5.39 27.09 -3.38
CA THR A 660 -5.16 27.61 -2.01
C THR A 660 -5.94 28.87 -1.68
N GLY A 661 -6.57 29.52 -2.66
CA GLY A 661 -7.19 30.84 -2.53
C GLY A 661 -6.17 31.99 -2.34
N ILE A 662 -4.86 31.71 -2.36
CA ILE A 662 -3.82 32.72 -2.17
C ILE A 662 -3.65 33.50 -3.49
N LYS A 663 -4.02 34.78 -3.49
CA LYS A 663 -3.87 35.67 -4.66
C LYS A 663 -2.39 35.86 -5.02
N VAL A 664 -2.02 35.57 -6.27
CA VAL A 664 -0.68 35.78 -6.82
C VAL A 664 -0.72 37.00 -7.76
N GLU A 665 0.15 37.98 -7.53
CA GLU A 665 0.14 39.23 -8.29
C GLU A 665 0.47 39.03 -9.77
N GLY A 666 -0.28 39.76 -10.61
CA GLY A 666 -0.14 39.76 -12.06
C GLY A 666 -0.84 38.61 -12.77
N MET A 667 -1.32 37.57 -12.09
CA MET A 667 -1.92 36.41 -12.78
C MET A 667 -3.17 36.83 -13.60
N PRO A 668 -3.38 36.21 -14.78
CA PRO A 668 -4.47 36.55 -15.70
C PRO A 668 -5.86 36.30 -15.12
#